data_AF-A0A8B9S2Q4-F1
#
_entry.id   AF-A0A8B9S2Q4-F1
#
_cell.length_a   1.000
_cell.length_b   1.000
_cell.length_c   1.000
_cell.angle_alpha   90.00
_cell.angle_beta   90.00
_cell.angle_gamma   90.00
#
_symmetry.space_group_name_H-M   'P 1'
#
loop_
_entity.id
_entity.type
_entity.pdbx_description
1 polymer ?
#
loop_
_entity_poly.entity_id
_entity_poly.type
_entity_poly.pdbx_seq_one_letter_code
_entity_poly.pdbx_strand_id
1 'polypeptide(L)'
;MDPDLQIDIITELDLVNTTLGVTQVSGLHNASKAFLFQDMEREIHAAPHVSEKLIQLFWNKSEFTFLATLQQKASTSGVILSIRELEHSYFELESSGLRDEIRYHYRFNGKSRTEVFPYRLADGQWHKIAVSLSASHLLLHVDCNRIYERVIDPPETNLTPESNLWLGQRNRKHGFFKGVIQDVKIIFIPNGYITQCPNLNRTCPTCSDFLSLVQGIMDLQELLAKMTAKLNYAETRLSQLEDCHCEKTCQVNGVIYRDKDSWVEDDHCRNCTCKSGVVECRRMSCPPLDCPSDALPVRVESQCCKVCKGKYITQTFSIYPPFKWRHNFCAEGHVCGENSECKNWNTKATCECKNGYLSVQGDSAYCEDIDECAAKMHYCHANTVCVNLPGSYRCDCVMGYVRVDDFSCTEHDECGSGQHNCDENAICTNTVRGHSCTCKPGYVGNGTICRAFCEEGCRYGGTCVAPNKCVCPSGFTGSRCEKDIDECAEGIIECHNHSRCVNLPGWYHCECRSGFHDNGSYSLSGESCVDIDECALKIHTCWNDSACVNLAGGFDCLCPSGPSCTGDCPHEGGLKRNGQVWTLKEDRCSVCSCKDGRIFCRRTACDCENPSADLFCCPECDTRVTSQCLDQTGHKLYRSGDNWTYSCQQCRCLEGEVDCWPLLCPNLNCEYTAISEGECCPHCVSDPCLADNITYNISKTCLDGYGITRLSGSVWTMVGSPCTTCKCKVRWARWSSNGNACCYIKTGLPSGLGSSCLTPREVNET
;
A
#
# COMPACT_ATOMS: atom_id res chain seq x y z
N MET A 1 9.64 19.87 -36.46
CA MET A 1 8.83 20.90 -35.78
C MET A 1 9.01 22.21 -36.51
N ASP A 2 7.96 23.03 -36.55
CA ASP A 2 8.01 24.37 -37.14
C ASP A 2 8.88 25.29 -36.26
N PRO A 3 9.95 25.92 -36.78
CA PRO A 3 10.80 26.83 -36.01
C PRO A 3 10.03 28.03 -35.44
N ASP A 4 8.85 28.36 -35.96
CA ASP A 4 8.03 29.47 -35.49
C ASP A 4 7.28 29.17 -34.17
N LEU A 5 7.25 27.90 -33.72
CA LEU A 5 6.55 27.45 -32.50
C LEU A 5 7.48 27.18 -31.31
N GLN A 6 8.76 27.54 -31.41
CA GLN A 6 9.75 27.37 -30.34
C GLN A 6 10.54 28.66 -30.10
N ILE A 7 10.87 28.90 -28.83
CA ILE A 7 11.81 29.96 -28.42
C ILE A 7 12.96 29.28 -27.68
N ASP A 8 14.19 29.45 -28.18
CA ASP A 8 15.40 29.06 -27.47
C ASP A 8 15.92 30.27 -26.68
N ILE A 9 15.70 30.22 -25.37
CA ILE A 9 15.95 31.35 -24.48
C ILE A 9 17.45 31.62 -24.36
N ILE A 10 18.30 30.59 -24.44
CA ILE A 10 19.74 30.76 -24.33
C ILE A 10 20.31 31.48 -25.56
N THR A 11 19.85 31.14 -26.76
CA THR A 11 20.34 31.78 -27.98
C THR A 11 19.87 33.23 -28.09
N GLU A 12 18.67 33.53 -27.60
CA GLU A 12 18.04 34.86 -27.69
C GLU A 12 18.56 35.85 -26.62
N LEU A 13 19.19 35.36 -25.54
CA LEU A 13 19.72 36.19 -24.44
C LEU A 13 21.15 36.73 -24.67
N ASP A 14 21.83 36.32 -25.75
CA ASP A 14 23.23 36.66 -26.09
C ASP A 14 24.19 36.71 -24.87
N LEU A 15 24.14 35.67 -24.04
CA LEU A 15 24.82 35.56 -22.73
C LEU A 15 26.36 35.58 -22.79
N VAL A 16 26.96 35.67 -23.97
CA VAL A 16 28.39 35.39 -24.17
C VAL A 16 29.28 36.62 -23.90
N ASN A 17 28.74 37.85 -23.84
CA ASN A 17 29.60 39.05 -23.77
C ASN A 17 29.24 40.16 -22.75
N THR A 18 28.13 40.10 -22.00
CA THR A 18 27.62 41.33 -21.31
C THR A 18 27.05 41.18 -19.90
N THR A 19 26.96 39.98 -19.31
CA THR A 19 26.28 39.80 -18.00
C THR A 19 27.24 39.46 -16.86
N LEU A 20 27.32 40.35 -15.87
CA LEU A 20 28.07 40.15 -14.63
C LEU A 20 27.53 38.91 -13.88
N GLY A 21 28.40 37.96 -13.50
CA GLY A 21 28.00 36.77 -12.72
C GLY A 21 27.54 35.56 -13.52
N VAL A 22 27.70 35.56 -14.85
CA VAL A 22 27.47 34.41 -15.73
C VAL A 22 28.74 34.08 -16.51
N THR A 23 29.11 32.81 -16.59
CA THR A 23 30.26 32.36 -17.39
C THR A 23 29.90 31.14 -18.22
N GLN A 24 30.29 31.12 -19.50
CA GLN A 24 30.10 29.94 -20.35
C GLN A 24 31.01 28.79 -19.86
N VAL A 25 30.45 27.58 -19.76
CA VAL A 25 31.15 26.36 -19.31
C VAL A 25 30.81 25.18 -20.23
N SER A 26 31.51 24.05 -20.04
CA SER A 26 31.14 22.79 -20.71
C SER A 26 29.88 22.21 -20.07
N GLY A 27 28.89 21.84 -20.90
CA GLY A 27 27.61 21.28 -20.45
C GLY A 27 27.58 19.76 -20.42
N LEU A 28 26.38 19.20 -20.28
CA LEU A 28 26.09 17.76 -20.35
C LEU A 28 26.47 17.17 -21.72
N HIS A 29 26.34 17.97 -22.78
CA HIS A 29 26.69 17.59 -24.14
C HIS A 29 27.24 18.79 -24.93
N ASN A 30 28.01 18.51 -25.98
CA ASN A 30 28.79 19.51 -26.71
C ASN A 30 28.00 20.25 -27.81
N ALA A 31 26.75 19.86 -28.06
CA ALA A 31 25.94 20.42 -29.15
C ALA A 31 25.33 21.80 -28.82
N SER A 32 25.19 22.14 -27.54
CA SER A 32 24.57 23.38 -27.07
C SER A 32 25.46 24.08 -26.03
N LYS A 33 25.30 25.41 -25.88
CA LYS A 33 26.08 26.20 -24.91
C LYS A 33 25.49 26.04 -23.50
N ALA A 34 26.36 25.88 -22.51
CA ALA A 34 25.98 25.86 -21.09
C ALA A 34 26.57 27.06 -20.35
N PHE A 35 25.82 27.57 -19.37
CA PHE A 35 26.18 28.77 -18.61
C PHE A 35 26.11 28.51 -17.12
N LEU A 36 27.19 28.86 -16.42
CA LEU A 36 27.29 28.81 -14.97
C LEU A 36 26.77 30.12 -14.39
N PHE A 37 25.76 30.02 -13.52
CA PHE A 37 25.15 31.12 -12.78
C PHE A 37 25.78 31.19 -11.38
N GLN A 38 26.49 32.28 -11.11
CA GLN A 38 27.19 32.50 -9.84
C GLN A 38 26.28 33.17 -8.81
N ASP A 39 26.66 33.14 -7.54
CA ASP A 39 25.88 33.73 -6.43
C ASP A 39 26.16 35.24 -6.27
N MET A 40 25.85 36.02 -7.31
CA MET A 40 26.04 37.48 -7.34
C MET A 40 24.83 38.20 -7.97
N GLU A 41 24.68 39.49 -7.63
CA GLU A 41 23.68 40.37 -8.26
C GLU A 41 23.93 40.44 -9.77
N ARG A 42 22.88 40.15 -10.54
CA ARG A 42 22.94 40.07 -12.00
C ARG A 42 21.58 40.39 -12.60
N GLU A 43 21.58 40.73 -13.87
CA GLU A 43 20.39 41.19 -14.58
C GLU A 43 20.29 40.45 -15.91
N ILE A 44 19.64 39.27 -15.89
CA ILE A 44 19.47 38.39 -17.04
C ILE A 44 18.00 38.34 -17.40
N HIS A 45 17.57 39.29 -18.23
CA HIS A 45 16.25 39.31 -18.83
C HIS A 45 16.33 39.35 -20.35
N ALA A 46 15.28 38.87 -21.01
CA ALA A 46 15.22 38.84 -22.47
C ALA A 46 15.12 40.24 -23.07
N ALA A 47 15.70 40.42 -24.26
CA ALA A 47 15.57 41.65 -25.01
C ALA A 47 14.08 41.94 -25.32
N PRO A 48 13.67 43.22 -25.42
CA PRO A 48 12.26 43.59 -25.60
C PRO A 48 11.55 42.89 -26.77
N HIS A 49 12.25 42.71 -27.90
CA HIS A 49 11.71 42.02 -29.09
C HIS A 49 11.41 40.53 -28.86
N VAL A 50 12.17 39.86 -27.98
CA VAL A 50 11.95 38.46 -27.59
C VAL A 50 10.74 38.36 -26.67
N SER A 51 10.62 39.29 -25.72
CA SER A 51 9.45 39.41 -24.84
C SER A 51 8.18 39.66 -25.65
N GLU A 52 8.22 40.55 -26.65
CA GLU A 52 7.09 40.79 -27.58
C GLU A 52 6.70 39.53 -28.35
N LYS A 53 7.67 38.79 -28.91
CA LYS A 53 7.41 37.52 -29.61
C LYS A 53 6.80 36.47 -28.67
N LEU A 54 7.26 36.40 -27.42
CA LEU A 54 6.73 35.50 -26.40
C LEU A 54 5.29 35.87 -26.04
N ILE A 55 4.99 37.15 -25.84
CA ILE A 55 3.63 37.65 -25.56
C ILE A 55 2.67 37.27 -26.70
N GLN A 56 3.09 37.46 -27.95
CA GLN A 56 2.28 37.08 -29.12
C GLN A 56 1.95 35.58 -29.16
N LEU A 57 2.91 34.73 -28.80
CA LEU A 57 2.72 33.28 -28.79
C LEU A 57 1.80 32.82 -27.66
N PHE A 58 1.92 33.41 -26.46
CA PHE A 58 1.03 33.12 -25.32
C PHE A 58 -0.41 33.60 -25.53
N TRP A 59 -0.65 34.69 -26.27
CA TRP A 59 -2.00 35.11 -26.64
C TRP A 59 -2.70 34.15 -27.59
N ASN A 60 -1.95 33.46 -28.46
CA ASN A 60 -2.53 32.62 -29.51
C ASN A 60 -2.52 31.11 -29.16
N LYS A 61 -1.84 30.72 -28.08
CA LYS A 61 -1.65 29.32 -27.69
C LYS A 61 -1.83 29.16 -26.18
N SER A 62 -2.78 28.32 -25.79
CA SER A 62 -3.05 27.94 -24.40
C SER A 62 -2.24 26.74 -23.92
N GLU A 63 -1.40 26.18 -24.79
CA GLU A 63 -0.63 24.97 -24.53
C GLU A 63 0.84 25.21 -24.84
N PHE A 64 1.70 24.90 -23.88
CA PHE A 64 3.12 25.07 -24.04
C PHE A 64 3.89 24.14 -23.11
N THR A 65 5.14 23.90 -23.47
CA THR A 65 6.08 23.10 -22.70
C THR A 65 7.34 23.91 -22.47
N PHE A 66 7.71 24.07 -21.20
CA PHE A 66 9.01 24.58 -20.79
C PHE A 66 9.99 23.43 -20.64
N LEU A 67 11.18 23.59 -21.20
CA LEU A 67 12.28 22.63 -21.16
C LEU A 67 13.53 23.30 -20.61
N ALA A 68 14.27 22.61 -19.75
CA ALA A 68 15.61 23.00 -19.35
C ALA A 68 16.46 21.78 -19.01
N THR A 69 17.76 21.88 -19.22
CA THR A 69 18.76 20.95 -18.68
C THR A 69 19.60 21.71 -17.68
N LEU A 70 19.70 21.23 -16.44
CA LEU A 70 20.37 21.99 -15.39
C LEU A 70 21.12 21.10 -14.42
N GLN A 71 22.14 21.67 -13.80
CA GLN A 71 22.88 21.09 -12.69
C GLN A 71 22.90 22.11 -11.56
N GLN A 72 22.09 21.88 -10.54
CA GLN A 72 21.95 22.82 -9.43
C GLN A 72 22.89 22.46 -8.28
N LYS A 73 23.53 23.47 -7.68
CA LYS A 73 24.39 23.27 -6.51
C LYS A 73 23.59 22.68 -5.35
N ALA A 74 24.16 21.66 -4.71
CA ALA A 74 23.48 20.93 -3.64
C ALA A 74 22.90 21.84 -2.54
N SER A 75 21.65 21.55 -2.13
CA SER A 75 20.92 22.28 -1.07
C SER A 75 20.75 23.79 -1.28
N THR A 76 20.86 24.28 -2.52
CA THR A 76 20.57 25.68 -2.85
C THR A 76 19.14 25.84 -3.37
N SER A 77 18.54 27.01 -3.17
CA SER A 77 17.25 27.37 -3.76
C SER A 77 17.45 28.48 -4.80
N GLY A 78 16.68 28.44 -5.89
CA GLY A 78 16.77 29.43 -6.95
C GLY A 78 15.69 29.28 -8.01
N VAL A 79 15.40 30.39 -8.70
CA VAL A 79 14.42 30.43 -9.78
C VAL A 79 15.09 30.07 -11.10
N ILE A 80 14.53 29.08 -11.80
CA ILE A 80 15.04 28.59 -13.08
C ILE A 80 14.58 29.53 -14.19
N LEU A 81 13.28 29.82 -14.25
CA LEU A 81 12.68 30.77 -15.20
C LEU A 81 11.55 31.53 -14.52
N SER A 82 11.41 32.83 -14.82
CA SER A 82 10.31 33.68 -14.35
C SER A 82 9.82 34.61 -15.45
N ILE A 83 8.53 34.54 -15.78
CA ILE A 83 7.79 35.51 -16.60
C ILE A 83 6.91 36.30 -15.65
N ARG A 84 7.23 37.58 -15.48
CA ARG A 84 6.57 38.43 -14.49
C ARG A 84 6.32 39.85 -14.97
N GLU A 85 5.30 40.46 -14.40
CA GLU A 85 4.98 41.87 -14.51
C GLU A 85 4.87 42.43 -13.09
N LEU A 86 5.76 43.35 -12.71
CA LEU A 86 5.77 43.92 -11.36
C LEU A 86 5.75 42.83 -10.27
N GLU A 87 4.67 42.70 -9.50
CA GLU A 87 4.46 41.68 -8.46
C GLU A 87 3.74 40.40 -8.94
N HIS A 88 3.26 40.36 -10.19
CA HIS A 88 2.51 39.25 -10.75
C HIS A 88 3.42 38.27 -11.49
N SER A 89 3.33 36.98 -11.15
CA SER A 89 4.02 35.90 -11.84
C SER A 89 3.02 35.15 -12.73
N TYR A 90 3.23 35.21 -14.05
CA TYR A 90 2.43 34.45 -15.02
C TYR A 90 2.98 33.03 -15.20
N PHE A 91 4.30 32.88 -15.08
CA PHE A 91 4.98 31.59 -15.04
C PHE A 91 6.26 31.75 -14.24
N GLU A 92 6.42 31.03 -13.14
CA GLU A 92 7.71 30.97 -12.44
C GLU A 92 7.97 29.56 -11.94
N LEU A 93 9.12 29.00 -12.34
CA LEU A 93 9.58 27.71 -11.89
C LEU A 93 10.76 27.88 -10.93
N GLU A 94 10.54 27.49 -9.68
CA GLU A 94 11.49 27.59 -8.59
C GLU A 94 11.90 26.20 -8.10
N SER A 95 13.20 25.99 -7.91
CA SER A 95 13.72 24.80 -7.26
C SER A 95 14.20 25.15 -5.86
N SER A 96 13.74 24.40 -4.86
CA SER A 96 14.09 24.60 -3.46
C SER A 96 14.84 23.40 -2.90
N GLY A 97 16.18 23.49 -2.90
CA GLY A 97 17.05 22.44 -2.38
C GLY A 97 17.01 22.27 -0.86
N LEU A 98 16.51 23.24 -0.10
CA LEU A 98 16.34 23.13 1.36
C LEU A 98 15.11 22.32 1.76
N ARG A 99 14.13 22.22 0.87
CA ARG A 99 12.84 21.56 1.12
C ARG A 99 12.59 20.39 0.18
N ASP A 100 13.56 20.07 -0.68
CA ASP A 100 13.50 19.00 -1.67
C ASP A 100 12.21 19.06 -2.52
N GLU A 101 11.93 20.24 -3.07
CA GLU A 101 10.69 20.50 -3.82
C GLU A 101 10.92 21.42 -5.03
N ILE A 102 10.10 21.21 -6.06
CA ILE A 102 9.94 22.10 -7.21
C ILE A 102 8.61 22.84 -7.03
N ARG A 103 8.62 24.15 -7.23
CA ARG A 103 7.44 25.02 -7.09
C ARG A 103 7.14 25.67 -8.44
N TYR A 104 5.91 25.53 -8.89
CA TYR A 104 5.39 26.21 -10.07
C TYR A 104 4.40 27.28 -9.64
N HIS A 105 4.72 28.54 -9.87
CA HIS A 105 3.85 29.69 -9.57
C HIS A 105 3.20 30.20 -10.86
N TYR A 106 1.89 30.40 -10.81
CA TYR A 106 1.08 30.88 -11.93
C TYR A 106 -0.07 31.75 -11.44
N ARG A 107 -0.81 32.36 -12.37
CA ARG A 107 -1.96 33.22 -12.07
C ARG A 107 -3.25 32.63 -12.63
N PHE A 108 -4.32 32.69 -11.85
CA PHE A 108 -5.67 32.31 -12.27
C PHE A 108 -6.71 33.26 -11.68
N ASN A 109 -7.57 33.83 -12.52
CA ASN A 109 -8.59 34.81 -12.15
C ASN A 109 -8.04 35.95 -11.26
N GLY A 110 -6.89 36.48 -11.64
CA GLY A 110 -6.22 37.57 -10.96
C GLY A 110 -5.46 37.17 -9.68
N LYS A 111 -5.59 35.92 -9.20
CA LYS A 111 -4.94 35.41 -7.99
C LYS A 111 -3.71 34.56 -8.30
N SER A 112 -2.66 34.70 -7.50
CA SER A 112 -1.48 33.83 -7.56
C SER A 112 -1.79 32.45 -7.00
N ARG A 113 -1.32 31.42 -7.69
CA ARG A 113 -1.39 30.00 -7.33
C ARG A 113 0.01 29.41 -7.33
N THR A 114 0.20 28.36 -6.53
CA THR A 114 1.49 27.65 -6.44
C THR A 114 1.23 26.16 -6.36
N GLU A 115 1.76 25.41 -7.31
CA GLU A 115 1.87 23.96 -7.22
C GLU A 115 3.22 23.57 -6.64
N VAL A 116 3.23 22.58 -5.75
CA VAL A 116 4.43 22.09 -5.08
C VAL A 116 4.60 20.60 -5.38
N PHE A 117 5.76 20.24 -5.91
CA PHE A 117 6.14 18.89 -6.28
C PHE A 117 7.31 18.44 -5.41
N PRO A 118 7.16 17.43 -4.54
CA PRO A 118 8.30 16.92 -3.77
C PRO A 118 9.27 16.21 -4.72
N TYR A 119 10.40 16.84 -4.98
CA TYR A 119 11.47 16.31 -5.83
C TYR A 119 12.78 17.05 -5.54
N ARG A 120 13.84 16.30 -5.27
CA ARG A 120 15.17 16.86 -5.01
C ARG A 120 15.91 17.10 -6.32
N LEU A 121 15.88 18.34 -6.80
CA LEU A 121 16.62 18.78 -8.00
C LEU A 121 18.02 19.34 -7.68
N ALA A 122 18.24 19.75 -6.42
CA ALA A 122 19.48 20.35 -5.95
C ALA A 122 20.38 19.30 -5.27
N ASP A 123 20.83 18.30 -6.03
CA ASP A 123 21.71 17.22 -5.59
C ASP A 123 23.14 17.32 -6.17
N GLY A 124 23.37 18.26 -7.10
CA GLY A 124 24.65 18.43 -7.79
C GLY A 124 24.80 17.61 -9.07
N GLN A 125 23.78 16.83 -9.47
CA GLN A 125 23.77 16.06 -10.72
C GLN A 125 23.06 16.83 -11.84
N TRP A 126 23.22 16.34 -13.07
CA TRP A 126 22.54 16.88 -14.24
C TRP A 126 21.13 16.32 -14.33
N HIS A 127 20.15 17.20 -14.49
CA HIS A 127 18.76 16.84 -14.70
C HIS A 127 18.18 17.51 -15.95
N LYS A 128 17.32 16.76 -16.62
CA LYS A 128 16.46 17.24 -17.71
C LYS A 128 15.06 17.48 -17.17
N ILE A 129 14.59 18.71 -17.17
CA ILE A 129 13.24 19.05 -16.71
C ILE A 129 12.34 19.47 -17.87
N ALA A 130 11.12 18.95 -17.89
CA ALA A 130 10.08 19.39 -18.81
C ALA A 130 8.76 19.61 -18.07
N VAL A 131 8.20 20.82 -18.20
CA VAL A 131 6.90 21.20 -17.63
C VAL A 131 5.96 21.52 -18.78
N SER A 132 5.00 20.63 -19.03
CA SER A 132 3.98 20.80 -20.07
C SER A 132 2.66 21.21 -19.47
N LEU A 133 2.06 22.23 -20.05
CA LEU A 133 0.78 22.80 -19.63
C LEU A 133 -0.19 22.71 -20.81
N SER A 134 -1.35 22.10 -20.58
CA SER A 134 -2.43 21.94 -21.54
C SER A 134 -3.74 22.29 -20.86
N ALA A 135 -4.23 23.53 -21.05
CA ALA A 135 -5.41 24.07 -20.37
C ALA A 135 -5.34 23.89 -18.84
N SER A 136 -5.99 22.87 -18.29
CA SER A 136 -6.00 22.54 -16.85
C SER A 136 -5.10 21.36 -16.47
N HIS A 137 -4.24 20.87 -17.37
CA HIS A 137 -3.34 19.75 -17.11
C HIS A 137 -1.88 20.23 -17.06
N LEU A 138 -1.19 19.89 -15.96
CA LEU A 138 0.23 20.08 -15.75
C LEU A 138 0.93 18.72 -15.69
N LEU A 139 1.92 18.53 -16.56
CA LEU A 139 2.78 17.35 -16.62
C LEU A 139 4.22 17.77 -16.32
N LEU A 140 4.81 17.20 -15.28
CA LEU A 140 6.21 17.42 -14.91
C LEU A 140 7.01 16.14 -15.18
N HIS A 141 7.97 16.24 -16.09
CA HIS A 141 8.96 15.21 -16.34
C HIS A 141 10.31 15.62 -15.78
N VAL A 142 11.01 14.64 -15.20
CA VAL A 142 12.43 14.76 -14.84
C VAL A 142 13.15 13.55 -15.41
N ASP A 143 14.26 13.80 -16.11
CA ASP A 143 15.10 12.78 -16.74
C ASP A 143 14.34 11.82 -17.66
N CYS A 144 13.40 12.39 -18.43
CA CYS A 144 12.51 11.68 -19.34
C CYS A 144 11.49 10.73 -18.68
N ASN A 145 11.34 10.79 -17.36
CA ASN A 145 10.31 10.08 -16.63
C ASN A 145 9.18 11.04 -16.24
N ARG A 146 7.92 10.63 -16.41
CA ARG A 146 6.77 11.40 -15.94
C ARG A 146 6.67 11.25 -14.42
N ILE A 147 7.08 12.28 -13.69
CA ILE A 147 7.13 12.23 -12.21
C ILE A 147 5.79 12.65 -11.62
N TYR A 148 5.16 13.69 -12.19
CA TYR A 148 3.89 14.20 -11.69
C TYR A 148 2.93 14.57 -12.82
N GLU A 149 1.66 14.28 -12.59
CA GLU A 149 0.52 14.74 -13.38
C GLU A 149 -0.49 15.40 -12.43
N ARG A 150 -0.85 16.65 -12.69
CA ARG A 150 -1.76 17.44 -11.87
C ARG A 150 -2.79 18.14 -12.71
N VAL A 151 -4.04 18.11 -12.25
CA VAL A 151 -5.07 19.02 -12.73
C VAL A 151 -4.95 20.31 -11.94
N ILE A 152 -4.73 21.43 -12.63
CA ILE A 152 -4.54 22.76 -12.06
C ILE A 152 -5.62 23.71 -12.57
N ASP A 153 -5.82 24.83 -11.87
CA ASP A 153 -6.59 25.94 -12.44
C ASP A 153 -5.88 26.41 -13.74
N PRO A 154 -6.60 26.69 -14.83
CA PRO A 154 -5.97 27.04 -16.11
C PRO A 154 -5.16 28.34 -15.98
N PRO A 155 -3.85 28.32 -16.25
CA PRO A 155 -2.99 29.49 -16.04
C PRO A 155 -3.33 30.59 -17.05
N GLU A 156 -3.28 31.83 -16.58
CA GLU A 156 -3.49 33.00 -17.43
C GLU A 156 -2.36 33.13 -18.46
N THR A 157 -2.73 33.09 -19.74
CA THR A 157 -1.80 33.30 -20.86
C THR A 157 -1.87 34.72 -21.43
N ASN A 158 -2.70 35.59 -20.84
CA ASN A 158 -2.83 36.99 -21.23
C ASN A 158 -1.69 37.82 -20.63
N LEU A 159 -0.49 37.65 -21.17
CA LEU A 159 0.66 38.49 -20.83
C LEU A 159 0.44 39.92 -21.31
N THR A 160 0.90 40.89 -20.53
CA THR A 160 0.90 42.29 -20.91
C THR A 160 2.20 42.67 -21.63
N PRO A 161 2.21 43.75 -22.45
CA PRO A 161 3.42 44.28 -23.08
C PRO A 161 4.57 44.62 -22.10
N GLU A 162 4.29 44.81 -20.81
CA GLU A 162 5.28 45.13 -19.77
C GLU A 162 5.86 43.87 -19.08
N SER A 163 5.46 42.68 -19.52
CA SER A 163 5.94 41.41 -18.95
C SER A 163 7.40 41.16 -19.33
N ASN A 164 8.22 40.82 -18.32
CA ASN A 164 9.65 40.55 -18.48
C ASN A 164 9.97 39.06 -18.25
N LEU A 165 10.76 38.48 -19.15
CA LEU A 165 11.29 37.12 -19.06
C LEU A 165 12.66 37.15 -18.37
N TRP A 166 12.79 36.47 -17.23
CA TRP A 166 14.02 36.35 -16.46
C TRP A 166 14.52 34.90 -16.45
N LEU A 167 15.82 34.70 -16.65
CA LEU A 167 16.46 33.38 -16.61
C LEU A 167 17.41 33.28 -15.42
N GLY A 168 17.28 32.20 -14.64
CA GLY A 168 18.14 31.95 -13.49
C GLY A 168 18.00 32.96 -12.35
N GLN A 169 16.94 33.78 -12.36
CA GLN A 169 16.64 34.79 -11.34
C GLN A 169 15.16 35.17 -11.36
N ARG A 170 14.65 35.65 -10.21
CA ARG A 170 13.27 36.14 -10.07
C ARG A 170 13.14 37.61 -10.42
N ASN A 171 14.17 38.40 -10.08
CA ASN A 171 14.31 39.82 -10.39
C ASN A 171 15.80 40.20 -10.23
N ARG A 172 16.12 41.48 -10.25
CA ARG A 172 17.50 41.97 -10.10
C ARG A 172 18.16 41.65 -8.74
N LYS A 173 17.40 41.48 -7.66
CA LYS A 173 17.91 41.37 -6.28
C LYS A 173 17.65 40.03 -5.59
N HIS A 174 16.76 39.19 -6.11
CA HIS A 174 16.28 37.98 -5.43
C HIS A 174 16.10 36.78 -6.38
N GLY A 175 16.08 35.57 -5.79
CA GLY A 175 15.75 34.32 -6.49
C GLY A 175 16.89 33.76 -7.35
N PHE A 176 18.13 34.06 -7.03
CA PHE A 176 19.30 33.65 -7.82
C PHE A 176 19.49 32.12 -7.87
N PHE A 177 19.40 31.55 -9.07
CA PHE A 177 19.84 30.19 -9.35
C PHE A 177 21.37 30.05 -9.19
N LYS A 178 21.81 28.91 -8.65
CA LYS A 178 23.23 28.60 -8.42
C LYS A 178 23.54 27.26 -9.04
N GLY A 179 24.26 27.26 -10.15
CA GLY A 179 24.50 26.04 -10.91
C GLY A 179 24.67 26.31 -12.40
N VAL A 180 24.64 25.25 -13.18
CA VAL A 180 24.76 25.33 -14.65
C VAL A 180 23.39 25.12 -15.28
N ILE A 181 23.05 25.92 -16.29
CA ILE A 181 21.86 25.74 -17.11
C ILE A 181 22.28 25.61 -18.58
N GLN A 182 21.63 24.68 -19.28
CA GLN A 182 21.82 24.32 -20.69
C GLN A 182 20.45 24.03 -21.34
N ASP A 183 20.29 24.26 -22.64
CA ASP A 183 19.08 23.96 -23.43
C ASP A 183 17.75 24.43 -22.81
N VAL A 184 17.58 25.74 -22.69
CA VAL A 184 16.33 26.32 -22.17
C VAL A 184 15.42 26.69 -23.33
N LYS A 185 14.26 26.03 -23.42
CA LYS A 185 13.32 26.24 -24.53
C LYS A 185 11.89 26.32 -24.04
N ILE A 186 11.08 27.13 -24.71
CA ILE A 186 9.62 27.10 -24.60
C ILE A 186 9.07 26.67 -25.95
N ILE A 187 8.27 25.61 -25.97
CA ILE A 187 7.66 25.04 -27.17
C ILE A 187 6.14 25.11 -27.02
N PHE A 188 5.44 25.75 -27.95
CA PHE A 188 3.99 25.97 -27.87
C PHE A 188 3.18 24.78 -28.41
N ILE A 189 3.42 23.60 -27.84
CA ILE A 189 2.79 22.31 -28.16
C ILE A 189 2.67 21.50 -26.85
N PRO A 190 1.57 20.75 -26.61
CA PRO A 190 1.35 20.00 -25.36
C PRO A 190 2.38 18.87 -25.13
N ASN A 191 2.91 18.29 -26.21
CA ASN A 191 3.91 17.22 -26.17
C ASN A 191 5.34 17.71 -26.46
N GLY A 192 5.66 18.96 -26.12
CA GLY A 192 6.97 19.54 -26.36
C GLY A 192 8.12 18.78 -25.67
N TYR A 193 7.85 18.04 -24.59
CA TYR A 193 8.84 17.21 -23.89
C TYR A 193 9.49 16.15 -24.78
N ILE A 194 8.81 15.72 -25.86
CA ILE A 194 9.36 14.76 -26.84
C ILE A 194 10.64 15.30 -27.49
N THR A 195 10.83 16.61 -27.62
CA THR A 195 12.06 17.15 -28.21
C THR A 195 13.29 16.95 -27.32
N GLN A 196 13.11 16.92 -26.00
CA GLN A 196 14.18 16.62 -25.04
C GLN A 196 14.34 15.11 -24.83
N CYS A 197 13.25 14.35 -25.08
CA CYS A 197 13.15 12.91 -24.83
C CYS A 197 12.37 12.19 -25.96
N PRO A 198 13.01 11.92 -27.12
CA PRO A 198 12.34 11.37 -28.31
C PRO A 198 11.81 9.94 -28.13
N ASN A 199 12.32 9.20 -27.15
CA ASN A 199 11.91 7.82 -26.87
C ASN A 199 10.51 7.71 -26.23
N LEU A 200 9.94 8.79 -25.68
CA LEU A 200 8.54 8.81 -25.21
C LEU A 200 7.53 8.69 -26.36
N ASN A 201 7.94 8.94 -27.61
CA ASN A 201 7.07 8.84 -28.79
C ASN A 201 7.00 7.41 -29.38
N ARG A 202 7.66 6.41 -28.77
CA ARG A 202 7.56 5.01 -29.24
C ARG A 202 6.34 4.25 -28.73
N THR A 203 5.48 4.89 -27.95
CA THR A 203 4.15 4.38 -27.60
C THR A 203 3.09 5.14 -28.37
N CYS A 204 2.47 4.46 -29.34
CA CYS A 204 1.38 5.00 -30.15
C CYS A 204 0.22 5.47 -29.22
N PRO A 205 -0.36 6.66 -29.46
CA PRO A 205 -1.43 7.22 -28.65
C PRO A 205 -2.78 6.68 -29.14
N THR A 206 -3.54 5.99 -28.29
CA THR A 206 -5.02 5.93 -28.32
C THR A 206 -5.64 5.01 -27.26
N CYS A 207 -4.89 4.12 -26.60
CA CYS A 207 -5.49 3.22 -25.58
C CYS A 207 -5.09 3.54 -24.12
N SER A 208 -3.93 4.16 -23.88
CA SER A 208 -3.41 4.31 -22.51
C SER A 208 -4.12 5.39 -21.69
N ASP A 209 -4.60 6.47 -22.31
CA ASP A 209 -5.17 7.61 -21.57
C ASP A 209 -6.59 7.38 -21.08
N PHE A 210 -7.40 6.57 -21.79
CA PHE A 210 -8.73 6.20 -21.31
C PHE A 210 -8.65 5.21 -20.13
N LEU A 211 -7.72 4.25 -20.18
CA LEU A 211 -7.46 3.31 -19.08
C LEU A 211 -6.81 4.01 -17.88
N SER A 212 -5.92 4.97 -18.10
CA SER A 212 -5.33 5.77 -17.00
C SER A 212 -6.34 6.70 -16.34
N LEU A 213 -7.31 7.24 -17.09
CA LEU A 213 -8.41 8.02 -16.54
C LEU A 213 -9.40 7.14 -15.76
N VAL A 214 -9.73 5.95 -16.27
CA VAL A 214 -10.59 4.97 -15.57
C VAL A 214 -9.90 4.45 -14.31
N GLN A 215 -8.61 4.10 -14.40
CA GLN A 215 -7.79 3.69 -13.24
C GLN A 215 -7.66 4.84 -12.24
N GLY A 216 -7.42 6.08 -12.70
CA GLY A 216 -7.37 7.26 -11.85
C GLY A 216 -8.69 7.56 -11.14
N ILE A 217 -9.84 7.36 -11.79
CA ILE A 217 -11.18 7.49 -11.18
C ILE A 217 -11.40 6.36 -10.16
N MET A 218 -11.00 5.13 -10.46
CA MET A 218 -11.11 3.99 -9.55
C MET A 218 -10.21 4.15 -8.33
N ASP A 219 -8.97 4.61 -8.52
CA ASP A 219 -8.02 4.91 -7.45
C ASP A 219 -8.55 6.07 -6.58
N LEU A 220 -9.16 7.11 -7.18
CA LEU A 220 -9.81 8.19 -6.42
C LEU A 220 -11.03 7.72 -5.63
N GLN A 221 -11.85 6.82 -6.20
CA GLN A 221 -12.97 6.21 -5.50
C GLN A 221 -12.50 5.32 -4.35
N GLU A 222 -11.41 4.58 -4.53
CA GLU A 222 -10.80 3.77 -3.48
C GLU A 222 -10.17 4.65 -2.39
N LEU A 223 -9.49 5.74 -2.76
CA LEU A 223 -8.90 6.68 -1.80
C LEU A 223 -9.98 7.43 -1.03
N LEU A 224 -11.07 7.84 -1.69
CA LEU A 224 -12.25 8.43 -1.04
C LEU A 224 -12.93 7.40 -0.14
N ALA A 225 -13.11 6.15 -0.56
CA ALA A 225 -13.66 5.09 0.29
C ALA A 225 -12.77 4.80 1.51
N LYS A 226 -11.44 4.76 1.34
CA LYS A 226 -10.47 4.62 2.43
C LYS A 226 -10.43 5.84 3.34
N MET A 227 -10.53 7.06 2.80
CA MET A 227 -10.57 8.29 3.58
C MET A 227 -11.89 8.43 4.32
N THR A 228 -13.03 8.15 3.69
CA THR A 228 -14.35 8.10 4.33
C THR A 228 -14.40 6.99 5.37
N ALA A 229 -13.82 5.81 5.12
CA ALA A 229 -13.71 4.76 6.13
C ALA A 229 -12.81 5.18 7.31
N LYS A 230 -11.68 5.86 7.04
CA LYS A 230 -10.82 6.43 8.09
C LYS A 230 -11.48 7.58 8.84
N LEU A 231 -12.27 8.41 8.16
CA LEU A 231 -13.01 9.53 8.75
C LEU A 231 -14.16 9.00 9.59
N ASN A 232 -14.89 8.00 9.10
CA ASN A 232 -15.99 7.34 9.80
C ASN A 232 -15.46 6.49 10.98
N TYR A 233 -14.27 5.89 10.85
CA TYR A 233 -13.53 5.25 11.96
C TYR A 233 -13.03 6.27 12.98
N ALA A 234 -12.58 7.45 12.54
CA ALA A 234 -12.17 8.54 13.42
C ALA A 234 -13.39 9.19 14.11
N GLU A 235 -14.50 9.38 13.41
CA GLU A 235 -15.79 9.87 13.94
C GLU A 235 -16.43 8.87 14.90
N THR A 236 -16.36 7.56 14.62
CA THR A 236 -16.79 6.53 15.59
C THR A 236 -15.85 6.42 16.78
N ARG A 237 -14.53 6.60 16.61
CA ARG A 237 -13.60 6.73 17.75
C ARG A 237 -13.84 8.01 18.55
N LEU A 238 -14.13 9.13 17.91
CA LEU A 238 -14.46 10.41 18.54
C LEU A 238 -15.81 10.33 19.26
N SER A 239 -16.82 9.68 18.68
CA SER A 239 -18.11 9.39 19.29
C SER A 239 -18.00 8.43 20.48
N GLN A 240 -17.12 7.42 20.41
CA GLN A 240 -16.79 6.55 21.57
C GLN A 240 -15.98 7.29 22.66
N LEU A 241 -15.29 8.37 22.30
CA LEU A 241 -14.58 9.25 23.23
C LEU A 241 -15.50 10.32 23.84
N GLU A 242 -16.56 10.74 23.16
CA GLU A 242 -17.59 11.64 23.72
C GLU A 242 -18.43 10.98 24.83
N ASP A 243 -18.52 9.64 24.84
CA ASP A 243 -19.11 8.86 25.95
C ASP A 243 -18.08 8.40 27.01
N CYS A 244 -16.80 8.73 26.83
CA CYS A 244 -15.78 8.52 27.85
C CYS A 244 -15.62 9.78 28.70
N HIS A 245 -16.33 9.84 29.83
CA HIS A 245 -15.97 10.76 30.90
C HIS A 245 -14.63 10.32 31.52
N CYS A 246 -13.50 10.78 30.95
CA CYS A 246 -12.20 10.59 31.57
C CYS A 246 -12.13 11.45 32.83
N GLU A 247 -12.43 10.85 34.00
CA GLU A 247 -12.06 11.43 35.29
C GLU A 247 -10.54 11.66 35.28
N LYS A 248 -10.11 12.92 35.37
CA LYS A 248 -8.69 13.25 35.45
C LYS A 248 -8.18 12.83 36.83
N THR A 249 -7.41 11.75 36.88
CA THR A 249 -6.83 11.24 38.12
C THR A 249 -5.33 11.52 38.20
N CYS A 250 -4.81 11.75 39.40
CA CYS A 250 -3.37 11.85 39.67
C CYS A 250 -2.90 10.57 40.37
N GLN A 251 -1.84 9.93 39.86
CA GLN A 251 -1.27 8.74 40.48
C GLN A 251 -0.01 9.11 41.27
N VAL A 252 -0.01 8.85 42.59
CA VAL A 252 1.13 9.11 43.48
C VAL A 252 1.33 7.90 44.39
N ASN A 253 2.56 7.37 44.43
CA ASN A 253 2.95 6.21 45.25
C ASN A 253 2.03 4.97 45.10
N GLY A 254 1.50 4.73 43.90
CA GLY A 254 0.61 3.60 43.61
C GLY A 254 -0.86 3.82 43.98
N VAL A 255 -1.21 4.96 44.58
CA VAL A 255 -2.58 5.36 44.91
C VAL A 255 -3.11 6.35 43.86
N ILE A 256 -4.36 6.19 43.47
CA ILE A 256 -5.03 7.01 42.45
C ILE A 256 -5.94 8.02 43.16
N TYR A 257 -5.69 9.30 42.95
CA TYR A 257 -6.48 10.42 43.48
C TYR A 257 -7.34 11.04 42.37
N ARG A 258 -8.61 11.35 42.66
CA ARG A 258 -9.54 11.98 41.69
C ARG A 258 -9.29 13.49 41.61
N ASP A 259 -9.81 14.12 40.57
CA ASP A 259 -9.73 15.58 40.40
C ASP A 259 -10.34 16.29 41.61
N LYS A 260 -9.58 17.21 42.23
CA LYS A 260 -9.83 17.95 43.48
C LYS A 260 -9.59 17.18 44.78
N ASP A 261 -9.20 15.92 44.74
CA ASP A 261 -8.78 15.22 45.96
C ASP A 261 -7.52 15.88 46.54
N SER A 262 -7.52 16.01 47.87
CA SER A 262 -6.44 16.63 48.64
C SER A 262 -5.90 15.62 49.65
N TRP A 263 -4.58 15.44 49.68
CA TRP A 263 -3.92 14.54 50.62
C TRP A 263 -2.64 15.18 51.18
N VAL A 264 -2.11 14.56 52.23
CA VAL A 264 -0.85 14.96 52.85
C VAL A 264 0.15 13.84 52.61
N GLU A 265 1.32 14.17 52.06
CA GLU A 265 2.41 13.19 51.88
C GLU A 265 2.92 12.65 53.22
N ASP A 266 3.59 11.49 53.21
CA ASP A 266 4.07 10.75 54.39
C ASP A 266 4.93 11.60 55.36
N ASP A 267 5.60 12.65 54.88
CA ASP A 267 6.39 13.59 55.70
C ASP A 267 5.51 14.62 56.44
N HIS A 268 4.18 14.52 56.33
CA HIS A 268 3.13 15.36 56.95
C HIS A 268 3.29 16.88 56.73
N CYS A 269 4.12 17.29 55.77
CA CYS A 269 4.58 18.66 55.58
C CYS A 269 4.09 19.36 54.31
N ARG A 270 3.44 18.62 53.41
CA ARG A 270 2.97 19.12 52.12
C ARG A 270 1.51 18.73 51.94
N ASN A 271 0.67 19.71 51.69
CA ASN A 271 -0.67 19.50 51.19
C ASN A 271 -0.55 19.42 49.66
N CYS A 272 -0.93 18.29 49.10
CA CYS A 272 -0.98 18.06 47.67
C CYS A 272 -2.43 17.94 47.22
N THR A 273 -2.74 18.59 46.10
CA THR A 273 -4.06 18.49 45.47
C THR A 273 -3.92 18.02 44.03
N CYS A 274 -4.80 17.12 43.61
CA CYS A 274 -4.89 16.73 42.21
C CYS A 274 -5.73 17.76 41.47
N LYS A 275 -5.13 18.49 40.52
CA LYS A 275 -5.84 19.48 39.72
C LYS A 275 -5.61 19.20 38.24
N SER A 276 -6.65 18.74 37.57
CA SER A 276 -6.68 18.42 36.15
C SER A 276 -5.56 17.47 35.72
N GLY A 277 -5.27 16.45 36.53
CA GLY A 277 -4.25 15.43 36.26
C GLY A 277 -2.82 15.84 36.64
N VAL A 278 -2.63 17.03 37.24
CA VAL A 278 -1.34 17.51 37.74
C VAL A 278 -1.40 17.62 39.26
N VAL A 279 -0.37 17.12 39.94
CA VAL A 279 -0.23 17.20 41.40
C VAL A 279 0.37 18.56 41.78
N GLU A 280 -0.40 19.40 42.45
CA GLU A 280 0.07 20.67 43.01
C GLU A 280 0.31 20.52 44.52
N CYS A 281 1.58 20.47 44.95
CA CYS A 281 1.95 20.40 46.37
C CYS A 281 2.40 21.76 46.92
N ARG A 282 1.83 22.19 48.04
CA ARG A 282 2.26 23.37 48.79
C ARG A 282 2.81 22.96 50.15
N ARG A 283 4.00 23.47 50.50
CA ARG A 283 4.58 23.31 51.84
C ARG A 283 3.79 24.13 52.85
N MET A 284 3.46 23.51 53.98
CA MET A 284 2.87 24.22 55.12
C MET A 284 3.95 25.09 55.78
N SER A 285 3.64 26.38 56.00
CA SER A 285 4.52 27.33 56.69
C SER A 285 4.29 27.26 58.20
N CYS A 286 5.32 26.89 58.97
CA CYS A 286 5.26 26.83 60.43
C CYS A 286 5.41 28.23 61.07
N PRO A 287 4.67 28.52 62.16
CA PRO A 287 4.92 29.70 62.98
C PRO A 287 6.33 29.67 63.60
N PRO A 288 6.96 30.83 63.88
CA PRO A 288 8.24 30.88 64.59
C PRO A 288 8.10 30.30 66.01
N LEU A 289 9.04 29.44 66.40
CA LEU A 289 9.04 28.71 67.66
C LEU A 289 10.18 29.20 68.56
N ASP A 290 9.86 29.69 69.75
CA ASP A 290 10.83 30.20 70.73
C ASP A 290 10.91 29.23 71.93
N CYS A 291 12.02 28.48 72.04
CA CYS A 291 12.18 27.44 73.07
C CYS A 291 12.98 27.96 74.29
N PRO A 292 12.60 27.58 75.53
CA PRO A 292 13.39 27.87 76.73
C PRO A 292 14.78 27.21 76.73
N SER A 293 15.73 27.76 77.49
CA SER A 293 17.15 27.36 77.56
C SER A 293 17.43 25.87 77.78
N ASP A 294 16.45 25.11 78.30
CA ASP A 294 16.57 23.71 78.69
C ASP A 294 15.91 22.74 77.68
N ALA A 295 15.32 23.27 76.61
CA ALA A 295 14.65 22.50 75.56
C ALA A 295 15.20 22.85 74.18
N LEU A 296 15.42 21.84 73.34
CA LEU A 296 15.82 22.05 71.95
C LEU A 296 14.60 21.89 71.02
N PRO A 297 14.52 22.66 69.93
CA PRO A 297 13.50 22.45 68.90
C PRO A 297 13.84 21.15 68.14
N VAL A 298 13.11 20.08 68.44
CA VAL A 298 13.29 18.75 67.84
C VAL A 298 12.13 18.48 66.86
N ARG A 299 12.44 17.87 65.72
CA ARG A 299 11.44 17.40 64.76
C ARG A 299 10.98 16.01 65.21
N VAL A 300 9.68 15.84 65.46
CA VAL A 300 9.09 14.54 65.86
C VAL A 300 8.63 13.83 64.60
N GLU A 301 8.94 12.54 64.45
CA GLU A 301 8.40 11.71 63.36
C GLU A 301 6.87 11.76 63.43
N SER A 302 6.22 12.14 62.32
CA SER A 302 4.78 12.44 62.17
C SER A 302 4.31 13.91 62.38
N GLN A 303 5.20 14.89 62.59
CA GLN A 303 4.80 16.32 62.66
C GLN A 303 5.70 17.24 61.82
N CYS A 304 5.09 18.14 61.05
CA CYS A 304 5.85 19.04 60.18
C CYS A 304 6.62 20.13 60.92
N CYS A 305 6.03 20.69 61.99
CA CYS A 305 6.62 21.78 62.74
C CYS A 305 7.48 21.26 63.91
N LYS A 306 8.60 21.94 64.19
CA LYS A 306 9.47 21.62 65.31
C LYS A 306 8.72 21.85 66.63
N VAL A 307 8.97 21.00 67.62
CA VAL A 307 8.44 21.14 68.99
C VAL A 307 9.59 21.13 69.99
N CYS A 308 9.47 21.89 71.08
CA CYS A 308 10.53 21.95 72.10
C CYS A 308 10.51 20.66 72.94
N LYS A 309 11.60 19.88 72.95
CA LYS A 309 11.73 18.67 73.78
C LYS A 309 12.96 18.76 74.69
N GLY A 310 12.79 18.36 75.96
CA GLY A 310 13.84 18.44 76.98
C GLY A 310 14.99 17.45 76.75
N LYS A 311 16.22 17.85 77.07
CA LYS A 311 17.44 17.04 76.91
C LYS A 311 17.49 15.89 77.91
N TYR A 312 17.41 14.64 77.44
CA TYR A 312 17.88 13.46 78.19
C TYR A 312 19.01 12.77 77.42
N ILE A 313 20.04 12.40 78.18
CA ILE A 313 21.33 11.89 77.77
C ILE A 313 21.18 10.43 77.30
N THR A 314 21.72 10.10 76.12
CA THR A 314 21.95 8.71 75.69
C THR A 314 23.40 8.55 75.25
N GLN A 315 24.03 7.46 75.68
CA GLN A 315 25.36 7.06 75.29
C GLN A 315 25.27 5.87 74.31
N THR A 316 25.95 6.05 73.16
CA THR A 316 26.68 5.05 72.35
C THR A 316 25.97 3.97 71.50
N PHE A 317 25.83 4.29 70.20
CA PHE A 317 26.32 3.64 68.96
C PHE A 317 26.75 2.15 68.88
N SER A 318 26.19 1.42 67.88
CA SER A 318 26.85 0.61 66.81
C SER A 318 25.74 -0.12 66.01
N ILE A 319 25.44 0.07 64.72
CA ILE A 319 26.11 -0.23 63.42
C ILE A 319 26.63 -1.68 63.28
N TYR A 320 25.80 -2.59 62.71
CA TYR A 320 26.04 -3.63 61.66
C TYR A 320 24.94 -4.73 61.71
N PRO A 321 24.24 -5.09 60.59
CA PRO A 321 23.47 -6.34 60.45
C PRO A 321 24.08 -7.29 59.36
N PRO A 322 23.58 -8.53 59.12
CA PRO A 322 22.79 -9.44 59.95
C PRO A 322 23.40 -10.87 60.02
N PHE A 323 23.46 -11.50 61.21
CA PHE A 323 23.55 -12.96 61.30
C PHE A 323 22.17 -13.55 61.60
N LYS A 324 21.68 -14.30 60.61
CA LYS A 324 20.45 -15.08 60.58
C LYS A 324 20.50 -16.18 61.65
N TRP A 325 19.78 -16.00 62.75
CA TRP A 325 19.34 -17.09 63.63
C TRP A 325 17.82 -17.16 63.57
N ARG A 326 17.27 -18.00 62.68
CA ARG A 326 15.90 -18.47 62.86
C ARG A 326 15.96 -19.69 63.78
N HIS A 327 16.00 -19.44 65.08
CA HIS A 327 15.60 -20.46 66.04
C HIS A 327 14.13 -20.78 65.78
N ASN A 328 13.80 -22.04 65.48
CA ASN A 328 12.43 -22.45 65.16
C ASN A 328 11.76 -23.01 66.41
N PHE A 329 11.19 -22.11 67.22
CA PHE A 329 10.46 -22.43 68.44
C PHE A 329 9.27 -23.37 68.18
N CYS A 330 8.70 -23.40 66.98
CA CYS A 330 7.65 -24.36 66.61
C CYS A 330 8.15 -25.82 66.50
N ALA A 331 9.46 -26.04 66.26
CA ALA A 331 10.04 -27.37 66.15
C ALA A 331 10.42 -27.99 67.51
N GLU A 332 10.45 -27.20 68.59
CA GLU A 332 10.86 -27.63 69.93
C GLU A 332 9.70 -28.08 70.84
N GLY A 333 8.49 -28.26 70.28
CA GLY A 333 7.34 -28.82 71.02
C GLY A 333 6.26 -27.82 71.43
N HIS A 334 6.22 -26.63 70.85
CA HIS A 334 5.04 -25.76 70.91
C HIS A 334 3.89 -26.37 70.10
N VAL A 335 3.02 -27.12 70.78
CA VAL A 335 1.84 -27.76 70.19
C VAL A 335 0.69 -26.76 70.19
N CYS A 336 0.23 -26.39 68.99
CA CYS A 336 -0.98 -25.60 68.78
C CYS A 336 -2.19 -26.55 68.66
N GLY A 337 -3.39 -26.11 69.05
CA GLY A 337 -4.59 -26.94 68.98
C GLY A 337 -5.10 -27.17 67.56
N GLU A 338 -6.17 -27.95 67.43
CA GLU A 338 -6.75 -28.30 66.14
C GLU A 338 -7.19 -27.03 65.37
N ASN A 339 -6.96 -27.01 64.05
CA ASN A 339 -7.21 -25.85 63.17
C ASN A 339 -6.39 -24.57 63.45
N SER A 340 -5.36 -24.66 64.28
CA SER A 340 -4.34 -23.60 64.44
C SER A 340 -2.98 -24.02 63.87
N GLU A 341 -2.18 -23.05 63.45
CA GLU A 341 -0.83 -23.22 62.96
C GLU A 341 0.17 -22.42 63.80
N CYS A 342 1.36 -22.98 64.00
CA CYS A 342 2.41 -22.31 64.76
C CYS A 342 3.16 -21.32 63.87
N LYS A 343 3.09 -20.02 64.20
CA LYS A 343 3.95 -18.98 63.61
C LYS A 343 5.18 -18.76 64.48
N ASN A 344 6.34 -18.88 63.86
CA ASN A 344 7.63 -18.67 64.50
C ASN A 344 8.06 -17.20 64.40
N TRP A 345 8.08 -16.49 65.54
CA TRP A 345 8.62 -15.15 65.66
C TRP A 345 10.06 -15.17 66.18
N ASN A 346 10.76 -14.04 66.07
CA ASN A 346 12.20 -13.95 66.43
C ASN A 346 12.49 -14.31 67.91
N THR A 347 11.51 -14.19 68.80
CA THR A 347 11.68 -14.42 70.26
C THR A 347 10.64 -15.36 70.87
N LYS A 348 9.65 -15.85 70.11
CA LYS A 348 8.58 -16.72 70.61
C LYS A 348 7.90 -17.50 69.48
N ALA A 349 7.31 -18.65 69.79
CA ALA A 349 6.27 -19.27 68.97
C ALA A 349 4.90 -18.78 69.42
N THR A 350 4.02 -18.43 68.48
CA THR A 350 2.60 -18.15 68.75
C THR A 350 1.74 -19.00 67.85
N CYS A 351 0.62 -19.49 68.36
CA CYS A 351 -0.39 -20.13 67.53
C CYS A 351 -1.22 -19.04 66.84
N GLU A 352 -1.60 -19.27 65.59
CA GLU A 352 -2.56 -18.47 64.84
C GLU A 352 -3.56 -19.42 64.20
N CYS A 353 -4.84 -19.04 64.13
CA CYS A 353 -5.84 -19.85 63.46
C CYS A 353 -5.52 -19.96 61.96
N LYS A 354 -5.77 -21.14 61.37
CA LYS A 354 -5.70 -21.31 59.92
C LYS A 354 -6.75 -20.42 59.23
N ASN A 355 -6.51 -20.05 57.98
CA ASN A 355 -7.49 -19.31 57.19
C ASN A 355 -8.85 -20.02 57.20
N GLY A 356 -9.93 -19.27 57.41
CA GLY A 356 -11.29 -19.80 57.57
C GLY A 356 -11.68 -20.14 59.01
N TYR A 357 -10.81 -19.90 60.00
CA TYR A 357 -11.10 -20.16 61.42
C TYR A 357 -10.85 -18.93 62.30
N LEU A 358 -11.66 -18.73 63.36
CA LEU A 358 -11.52 -17.64 64.33
C LEU A 358 -11.13 -18.15 65.73
N SER A 359 -10.37 -17.36 66.49
CA SER A 359 -9.95 -17.71 67.84
C SER A 359 -11.07 -17.51 68.84
N VAL A 360 -11.39 -18.53 69.63
CA VAL A 360 -12.41 -18.43 70.68
C VAL A 360 -11.82 -17.78 71.93
N GLN A 361 -12.50 -16.77 72.49
CA GLN A 361 -12.11 -16.07 73.72
C GLN A 361 -10.70 -15.44 73.72
N GLY A 362 -10.13 -15.18 72.53
CA GLY A 362 -8.81 -14.56 72.38
C GLY A 362 -7.63 -15.53 72.55
N ASP A 363 -7.90 -16.83 72.62
CA ASP A 363 -6.86 -17.86 72.70
C ASP A 363 -6.67 -18.52 71.34
N SER A 364 -5.55 -18.23 70.67
CA SER A 364 -5.27 -18.67 69.31
C SER A 364 -4.83 -20.14 69.19
N ALA A 365 -4.89 -20.87 70.31
CA ALA A 365 -4.75 -22.31 70.36
C ALA A 365 -6.07 -23.05 70.12
N TYR A 366 -7.23 -22.38 70.22
CA TYR A 366 -8.54 -22.98 69.97
C TYR A 366 -9.29 -22.19 68.91
N CYS A 367 -9.43 -22.79 67.73
CA CYS A 367 -9.97 -22.15 66.55
C CYS A 367 -11.26 -22.83 66.11
N GLU A 368 -12.34 -22.06 66.05
CA GLU A 368 -13.62 -22.51 65.50
C GLU A 368 -13.76 -22.06 64.05
N ASP A 369 -14.48 -22.87 63.28
CA ASP A 369 -14.75 -22.59 61.87
C ASP A 369 -15.58 -21.30 61.73
N ILE A 370 -15.21 -20.44 60.78
CA ILE A 370 -15.99 -19.25 60.46
C ILE A 370 -17.13 -19.71 59.56
N ASP A 371 -18.37 -19.71 60.07
CA ASP A 371 -19.53 -19.94 59.21
C ASP A 371 -19.75 -18.73 58.30
N GLU A 372 -19.17 -18.76 57.09
CA GLU A 372 -19.25 -17.65 56.16
C GLU A 372 -20.70 -17.41 55.68
N CYS A 373 -21.54 -18.45 55.71
CA CYS A 373 -22.95 -18.39 55.34
C CYS A 373 -23.78 -17.65 56.39
N ALA A 374 -23.55 -17.92 57.69
CA ALA A 374 -24.20 -17.19 58.78
C ALA A 374 -23.66 -15.76 58.94
N ALA A 375 -22.36 -15.58 58.75
CA ALA A 375 -21.69 -14.28 58.86
C ALA A 375 -21.91 -13.37 57.63
N LYS A 376 -22.52 -13.89 56.55
CA LYS A 376 -22.64 -13.22 55.23
C LYS A 376 -21.30 -12.76 54.66
N MET A 377 -20.25 -13.54 54.93
CA MET A 377 -18.86 -13.29 54.47
C MET A 377 -18.50 -14.23 53.30
N HIS A 378 -19.45 -14.50 52.42
CA HIS A 378 -19.27 -15.39 51.26
C HIS A 378 -19.44 -14.64 49.92
N TYR A 379 -18.77 -15.11 48.87
CA TYR A 379 -18.88 -14.58 47.51
C TYR A 379 -19.92 -15.31 46.64
N CYS A 380 -20.78 -16.14 47.23
CA CYS A 380 -21.86 -16.81 46.50
C CYS A 380 -22.79 -15.79 45.81
N HIS A 381 -22.91 -15.88 44.48
CA HIS A 381 -23.73 -15.00 43.66
C HIS A 381 -25.21 -15.41 43.66
N ALA A 382 -26.05 -14.67 42.93
CA ALA A 382 -27.48 -14.99 42.77
C ALA A 382 -27.68 -16.44 42.25
N ASN A 383 -28.78 -17.06 42.65
CA ASN A 383 -29.18 -18.44 42.28
C ASN A 383 -28.30 -19.56 42.87
N THR A 384 -27.58 -19.26 43.95
CA THR A 384 -26.80 -20.24 44.71
C THR A 384 -27.21 -20.24 46.18
N VAL A 385 -26.96 -21.37 46.85
CA VAL A 385 -27.13 -21.58 48.28
C VAL A 385 -25.74 -21.80 48.88
N CYS A 386 -25.38 -20.96 49.85
CA CYS A 386 -24.13 -21.10 50.58
C CYS A 386 -24.20 -22.33 51.51
N VAL A 387 -23.17 -23.17 51.46
CA VAL A 387 -22.97 -24.31 52.36
C VAL A 387 -21.62 -24.14 53.05
N ASN A 388 -21.67 -23.99 54.37
CA ASN A 388 -20.49 -23.86 55.20
C ASN A 388 -19.71 -25.20 55.26
N LEU A 389 -18.38 -25.13 55.18
CA LEU A 389 -17.48 -26.28 55.28
C LEU A 389 -16.36 -25.96 56.27
N PRO A 390 -15.75 -26.96 56.92
CA PRO A 390 -14.63 -26.68 57.83
C PRO A 390 -13.45 -26.01 57.11
N GLY A 391 -13.25 -24.72 57.37
CA GLY A 391 -12.21 -23.83 56.86
C GLY A 391 -12.52 -23.14 55.53
N SER A 392 -13.75 -23.27 55.01
CA SER A 392 -14.15 -22.66 53.74
C SER A 392 -15.68 -22.74 53.54
N TYR A 393 -16.18 -22.26 52.41
CA TYR A 393 -17.56 -22.45 52.01
C TYR A 393 -17.62 -22.86 50.55
N ARG A 394 -18.74 -23.46 50.15
CA ARG A 394 -19.07 -23.66 48.73
C ARG A 394 -20.46 -23.13 48.43
N CYS A 395 -20.68 -22.81 47.15
CA CYS A 395 -21.96 -22.35 46.67
C CYS A 395 -22.58 -23.44 45.81
N ASP A 396 -23.68 -24.01 46.28
CA ASP A 396 -24.44 -25.05 45.57
C ASP A 396 -25.59 -24.40 44.80
N CYS A 397 -25.83 -24.84 43.55
CA CYS A 397 -26.91 -24.27 42.75
C CYS A 397 -28.27 -24.60 43.35
N VAL A 398 -29.21 -23.65 43.28
CA VAL A 398 -30.61 -23.89 43.62
C VAL A 398 -31.19 -24.94 42.66
N MET A 399 -32.11 -25.79 43.15
CA MET A 399 -32.75 -26.84 42.33
C MET A 399 -33.34 -26.26 41.03
N GLY A 400 -32.91 -26.79 39.89
CA GLY A 400 -33.31 -26.31 38.55
C GLY A 400 -32.31 -25.38 37.87
N TYR A 401 -31.25 -24.95 38.56
CA TYR A 401 -30.17 -24.12 37.99
C TYR A 401 -28.92 -24.95 37.71
N VAL A 402 -28.18 -24.60 36.66
CA VAL A 402 -26.98 -25.28 36.19
C VAL A 402 -25.74 -24.47 36.52
N ARG A 403 -24.68 -25.15 36.96
CA ARG A 403 -23.43 -24.53 37.41
C ARG A 403 -22.71 -23.84 36.23
N VAL A 404 -22.36 -22.57 36.39
CA VAL A 404 -21.52 -21.80 35.47
C VAL A 404 -20.07 -21.80 35.97
N ASP A 405 -19.88 -21.49 37.25
CA ASP A 405 -18.60 -21.52 37.96
C ASP A 405 -18.81 -21.96 39.43
N ASP A 406 -17.76 -21.90 40.25
CA ASP A 406 -17.81 -22.33 41.65
C ASP A 406 -18.75 -21.47 42.53
N PHE A 407 -19.14 -20.27 42.07
CA PHE A 407 -19.89 -19.28 42.83
C PHE A 407 -21.22 -18.84 42.17
N SER A 408 -21.49 -19.27 40.93
CA SER A 408 -22.58 -18.77 40.10
C SER A 408 -23.27 -19.89 39.30
N CYS A 409 -24.59 -19.75 39.13
CA CYS A 409 -25.42 -20.69 38.38
C CYS A 409 -26.38 -19.95 37.43
N THR A 410 -26.74 -20.60 36.32
CA THR A 410 -27.67 -20.11 35.28
C THR A 410 -28.95 -20.94 35.24
N GLU A 411 -30.03 -20.40 34.68
CA GLU A 411 -31.34 -21.03 34.61
C GLU A 411 -31.43 -22.14 33.56
N HIS A 412 -30.63 -22.06 32.51
CA HIS A 412 -30.66 -23.01 31.40
C HIS A 412 -29.24 -23.40 30.99
N ASP A 413 -29.06 -24.64 30.55
CA ASP A 413 -27.81 -25.10 29.94
C ASP A 413 -27.98 -25.08 28.43
N GLU A 414 -27.83 -23.90 27.83
CA GLU A 414 -27.97 -23.72 26.39
C GLU A 414 -26.93 -24.56 25.62
N CYS A 415 -25.74 -24.77 26.18
CA CYS A 415 -24.67 -25.54 25.56
C CYS A 415 -24.92 -27.06 25.59
N GLY A 416 -25.39 -27.61 26.72
CA GLY A 416 -25.67 -29.04 26.88
C GLY A 416 -27.01 -29.49 26.26
N SER A 417 -27.96 -28.58 26.13
CA SER A 417 -29.26 -28.82 25.48
C SER A 417 -29.22 -28.72 23.96
N GLY A 418 -28.14 -28.18 23.38
CA GLY A 418 -28.01 -27.89 21.96
C GLY A 418 -28.87 -26.72 21.47
N GLN A 419 -29.47 -25.94 22.38
CA GLN A 419 -30.25 -24.73 22.08
C GLN A 419 -29.36 -23.48 22.06
N HIS A 420 -28.23 -23.55 21.36
CA HIS A 420 -27.28 -22.44 21.22
C HIS A 420 -27.11 -22.06 19.74
N ASN A 421 -26.82 -20.78 19.48
CA ASN A 421 -26.61 -20.29 18.12
C ASN A 421 -25.13 -20.25 17.70
N CYS A 422 -24.26 -20.98 18.43
CA CYS A 422 -22.84 -21.08 18.10
C CYS A 422 -22.59 -21.84 16.79
N ASP A 423 -21.57 -21.43 16.06
CA ASP A 423 -21.07 -22.12 14.86
C ASP A 423 -20.56 -23.53 15.21
N GLU A 424 -20.57 -24.46 14.25
CA GLU A 424 -19.98 -25.80 14.41
C GLU A 424 -18.47 -25.73 14.75
N ASN A 425 -17.80 -24.68 14.27
CA ASN A 425 -16.41 -24.38 14.55
C ASN A 425 -16.21 -23.46 15.77
N ALA A 426 -17.21 -23.35 16.65
CA ALA A 426 -17.14 -22.60 17.90
C ALA A 426 -17.23 -23.51 19.14
N ILE A 427 -16.83 -22.95 20.27
CA ILE A 427 -16.91 -23.48 21.62
C ILE A 427 -17.99 -22.67 22.35
N CYS A 428 -19.02 -23.35 22.83
CA CYS A 428 -20.09 -22.77 23.64
C CYS A 428 -19.70 -22.81 25.12
N THR A 429 -19.86 -21.69 25.83
CA THR A 429 -19.71 -21.61 27.29
C THR A 429 -20.96 -20.98 27.91
N ASN A 430 -21.51 -21.61 28.95
CA ASN A 430 -22.62 -21.03 29.70
C ASN A 430 -22.12 -19.83 30.52
N THR A 431 -22.99 -18.85 30.71
CA THR A 431 -22.75 -17.61 31.45
C THR A 431 -23.97 -17.30 32.32
N VAL A 432 -23.82 -16.43 33.33
CA VAL A 432 -24.92 -16.04 34.23
C VAL A 432 -26.09 -15.34 33.49
N ARG A 433 -25.90 -14.94 32.23
CA ARG A 433 -26.91 -14.30 31.36
C ARG A 433 -27.25 -15.11 30.10
N GLY A 434 -26.95 -16.41 30.05
CA GLY A 434 -27.21 -17.30 28.91
C GLY A 434 -25.94 -18.03 28.46
N HIS A 435 -25.52 -17.88 27.21
CA HIS A 435 -24.30 -18.51 26.68
C HIS A 435 -23.43 -17.54 25.86
N SER A 436 -22.15 -17.88 25.73
CA SER A 436 -21.16 -17.20 24.90
C SER A 436 -20.52 -18.19 23.93
N CYS A 437 -20.30 -17.76 22.68
CA CYS A 437 -19.68 -18.57 21.65
C CYS A 437 -18.29 -18.01 21.32
N THR A 438 -17.27 -18.87 21.28
CA THR A 438 -15.90 -18.48 20.91
C THR A 438 -15.37 -19.40 19.83
N CYS A 439 -14.81 -18.88 18.74
CA CYS A 439 -14.31 -19.73 17.66
C CYS A 439 -13.17 -20.65 18.15
N LYS A 440 -13.12 -21.88 17.63
CA LYS A 440 -12.06 -22.85 17.90
C LYS A 440 -10.70 -22.31 17.41
N PRO A 441 -9.56 -22.78 17.97
CA PRO A 441 -8.24 -22.40 17.48
C PRO A 441 -8.09 -22.61 15.97
N GLY A 442 -7.56 -21.61 15.27
CA GLY A 442 -7.46 -21.62 13.80
C GLY A 442 -8.71 -21.16 13.06
N TYR A 443 -9.74 -20.68 13.78
CA TYR A 443 -10.92 -20.04 13.21
C TYR A 443 -11.10 -18.63 13.78
N VAL A 444 -11.63 -17.72 12.96
CA VAL A 444 -11.88 -16.31 13.31
C VAL A 444 -13.33 -15.95 13.07
N GLY A 445 -13.88 -15.10 13.93
CA GLY A 445 -15.27 -14.69 13.85
C GLY A 445 -15.84 -14.26 15.19
N ASN A 446 -17.17 -14.20 15.27
CA ASN A 446 -17.93 -13.77 16.44
C ASN A 446 -18.48 -14.95 17.26
N GLY A 447 -18.05 -16.19 16.97
CA GLY A 447 -18.51 -17.41 17.64
C GLY A 447 -19.83 -17.97 17.10
N THR A 448 -20.73 -17.14 16.57
CA THR A 448 -21.93 -17.62 15.84
C THR A 448 -21.66 -17.83 14.35
N ILE A 449 -20.63 -17.19 13.82
CA ILE A 449 -20.08 -17.39 12.48
C ILE A 449 -18.57 -17.49 12.64
N CYS A 450 -18.00 -18.66 12.34
CA CYS A 450 -16.56 -18.91 12.42
C CYS A 450 -16.03 -19.31 11.04
N ARG A 451 -15.00 -18.60 10.57
CA ARG A 451 -14.32 -18.88 9.29
C ARG A 451 -12.93 -19.40 9.57
N ALA A 452 -12.47 -20.36 8.75
CA ALA A 452 -11.11 -20.87 8.85
C ALA A 452 -10.10 -19.73 8.65
N PHE A 453 -9.06 -19.73 9.48
CA PHE A 453 -7.97 -18.78 9.44
C PHE A 453 -6.72 -19.46 8.87
N CYS A 454 -6.13 -18.81 7.88
CA CYS A 454 -4.86 -19.20 7.29
C CYS A 454 -3.86 -18.09 7.62
N GLU A 455 -2.85 -18.37 8.46
CA GLU A 455 -1.93 -17.37 9.03
C GLU A 455 -1.24 -16.52 7.96
N GLU A 456 -0.80 -17.18 6.89
CA GLU A 456 -0.14 -16.51 5.76
C GLU A 456 -1.11 -16.24 4.59
N GLY A 457 -2.38 -16.60 4.73
CA GLY A 457 -3.40 -16.48 3.68
C GLY A 457 -3.21 -17.40 2.47
N CYS A 458 -4.29 -17.62 1.73
CA CYS A 458 -4.29 -18.30 0.44
C CYS A 458 -4.06 -17.28 -0.68
N ARG A 459 -3.22 -17.61 -1.67
CA ARG A 459 -2.85 -16.72 -2.78
C ARG A 459 -3.70 -17.02 -4.02
N TYR A 460 -3.67 -16.08 -4.98
CA TYR A 460 -4.31 -16.18 -6.30
C TYR A 460 -5.75 -16.75 -6.26
N GLY A 461 -6.60 -16.22 -5.38
CA GLY A 461 -8.01 -16.64 -5.30
C GLY A 461 -8.29 -17.93 -4.53
N GLY A 462 -7.26 -18.54 -3.92
CA GLY A 462 -7.43 -19.72 -3.07
C GLY A 462 -8.37 -19.46 -1.89
N THR A 463 -9.21 -20.44 -1.57
CA THR A 463 -10.15 -20.37 -0.44
C THR A 463 -9.61 -21.13 0.76
N CYS A 464 -9.58 -20.49 1.92
CA CYS A 464 -9.20 -21.14 3.18
C CYS A 464 -10.40 -21.97 3.69
N VAL A 465 -10.31 -23.30 3.54
CA VAL A 465 -11.41 -24.22 3.90
C VAL A 465 -11.23 -24.83 5.30
N ALA A 466 -10.00 -24.85 5.81
CA ALA A 466 -9.65 -25.31 7.14
C ALA A 466 -8.39 -24.56 7.63
N PRO A 467 -8.07 -24.61 8.94
CA PRO A 467 -6.91 -23.90 9.47
C PRO A 467 -5.64 -24.23 8.68
N ASN A 468 -5.00 -23.20 8.12
CA ASN A 468 -3.81 -23.30 7.26
C ASN A 468 -3.94 -24.27 6.06
N LYS A 469 -5.16 -24.51 5.55
CA LYS A 469 -5.41 -25.36 4.38
C LYS A 469 -6.20 -24.60 3.31
N CYS A 470 -5.55 -24.37 2.19
CA CYS A 470 -6.13 -23.71 1.03
C CYS A 470 -6.64 -24.74 0.00
N VAL A 471 -7.76 -24.42 -0.64
CA VAL A 471 -8.21 -25.05 -1.88
C VAL A 471 -7.94 -24.07 -3.01
N CYS A 472 -7.23 -24.54 -4.03
CA CYS A 472 -6.73 -23.71 -5.11
C CYS A 472 -7.69 -23.69 -6.30
N PRO A 473 -7.80 -22.55 -7.01
CA PRO A 473 -8.47 -22.51 -8.30
C PRO A 473 -7.75 -23.40 -9.32
N SER A 474 -8.47 -23.77 -10.38
CA SER A 474 -7.88 -24.45 -11.53
C SER A 474 -6.70 -23.63 -12.08
N GLY A 475 -5.59 -24.28 -12.40
CA GLY A 475 -4.36 -23.60 -12.86
C GLY A 475 -3.39 -23.23 -11.73
N PHE A 476 -3.75 -23.39 -10.45
CA PHE A 476 -2.83 -23.18 -9.33
C PHE A 476 -2.70 -24.40 -8.43
N THR A 477 -1.52 -24.55 -7.84
CA THR A 477 -1.15 -25.63 -6.92
C THR A 477 -0.29 -25.10 -5.77
N GLY A 478 0.06 -25.98 -4.83
CA GLY A 478 0.78 -25.64 -3.60
C GLY A 478 -0.12 -25.55 -2.37
N SER A 479 0.49 -25.47 -1.19
CA SER A 479 -0.24 -25.46 0.09
C SER A 479 -1.02 -24.18 0.32
N ARG A 480 -0.62 -23.09 -0.35
CA ARG A 480 -1.24 -21.77 -0.32
C ARG A 480 -1.63 -21.29 -1.71
N CYS A 481 -1.71 -22.19 -2.69
CA CYS A 481 -2.00 -21.87 -4.10
C CYS A 481 -0.96 -20.95 -4.72
N GLU A 482 0.26 -20.95 -4.19
CA GLU A 482 1.32 -20.01 -4.55
C GLU A 482 2.08 -20.39 -5.82
N LYS A 483 1.79 -21.56 -6.40
CA LYS A 483 2.45 -22.07 -7.59
C LYS A 483 1.47 -22.13 -8.74
N ASP A 484 1.87 -21.56 -9.85
CA ASP A 484 1.22 -21.73 -11.13
C ASP A 484 1.46 -23.15 -11.67
N ILE A 485 0.48 -23.70 -12.38
CA ILE A 485 0.62 -24.97 -13.09
C ILE A 485 1.08 -24.63 -14.51
N ASP A 486 2.29 -25.04 -14.89
CA ASP A 486 2.76 -24.81 -16.25
C ASP A 486 2.18 -25.87 -17.19
N GLU A 487 1.03 -25.58 -17.81
CA GLU A 487 0.34 -26.56 -18.66
C GLU A 487 1.13 -26.91 -19.91
N CYS A 488 2.05 -26.03 -20.35
CA CYS A 488 2.94 -26.24 -21.48
C CYS A 488 4.08 -27.22 -21.15
N ALA A 489 4.68 -27.09 -19.97
CA ALA A 489 5.78 -27.95 -19.52
C ALA A 489 5.30 -29.31 -18.99
N GLU A 490 4.12 -29.34 -18.37
CA GLU A 490 3.51 -30.58 -17.86
C GLU A 490 2.86 -31.43 -18.96
N GLY A 491 2.77 -30.91 -20.19
CA GLY A 491 2.20 -31.62 -21.34
C GLY A 491 0.70 -31.85 -21.21
N ILE A 492 0.02 -31.02 -20.42
CA ILE A 492 -1.43 -31.08 -20.20
C ILE A 492 -2.16 -30.58 -21.45
N ILE A 493 -1.56 -29.64 -22.18
CA ILE A 493 -2.09 -29.12 -23.44
C ILE A 493 -1.10 -29.29 -24.59
N GLU A 494 -1.61 -29.76 -25.73
CA GLU A 494 -0.92 -29.72 -27.02
C GLU A 494 -1.61 -28.70 -27.94
N CYS A 495 -0.96 -27.57 -28.17
CA CYS A 495 -1.43 -26.56 -29.12
C CYS A 495 -1.33 -27.06 -30.57
N HIS A 496 -2.20 -26.53 -31.43
CA HIS A 496 -2.23 -26.82 -32.86
C HIS A 496 -0.91 -26.46 -33.56
N ASN A 497 -0.65 -27.08 -34.72
CA ASN A 497 0.68 -27.06 -35.37
C ASN A 497 1.19 -25.64 -35.75
N HIS A 498 0.29 -24.69 -35.96
CA HIS A 498 0.62 -23.30 -36.30
C HIS A 498 0.64 -22.35 -35.08
N SER A 499 0.42 -22.87 -33.88
CA SER A 499 0.50 -22.13 -32.63
C SER A 499 1.60 -22.69 -31.72
N ARG A 500 1.92 -21.94 -30.67
CA ARG A 500 2.80 -22.37 -29.58
C ARG A 500 2.10 -22.16 -28.26
N CYS A 501 2.35 -23.06 -27.32
CA CYS A 501 1.85 -22.89 -25.96
C CYS A 501 2.66 -21.80 -25.25
N VAL A 502 1.95 -20.91 -24.57
CA VAL A 502 2.49 -19.89 -23.69
C VAL A 502 1.81 -20.05 -22.34
N ASN A 503 2.62 -20.37 -21.32
CA ASN A 503 2.15 -20.49 -19.95
C ASN A 503 1.85 -19.10 -19.36
N LEU A 504 0.74 -18.96 -18.66
CA LEU A 504 0.33 -17.73 -17.97
C LEU A 504 -0.11 -18.07 -16.53
N PRO A 505 -0.03 -17.12 -15.59
CA PRO A 505 -0.47 -17.39 -14.22
C PRO A 505 -1.96 -17.77 -14.14
N GLY A 506 -2.22 -19.04 -13.82
CA GLY A 506 -3.54 -19.64 -13.64
C GLY A 506 -4.14 -20.27 -14.89
N TRP A 507 -3.47 -20.19 -16.06
CA TRP A 507 -3.99 -20.71 -17.33
C TRP A 507 -2.95 -20.66 -18.45
N TYR A 508 -3.29 -21.15 -19.64
CA TYR A 508 -2.41 -21.11 -20.80
C TYR A 508 -3.06 -20.46 -22.01
N HIS A 509 -2.23 -20.04 -22.96
CA HIS A 509 -2.68 -19.54 -24.26
C HIS A 509 -1.87 -20.13 -25.42
N CYS A 510 -2.57 -20.57 -26.47
CA CYS A 510 -1.93 -21.01 -27.71
C CYS A 510 -1.78 -19.81 -28.68
N GLU A 511 -0.62 -19.19 -28.68
CA GLU A 511 -0.30 -18.03 -29.54
C GLU A 511 0.07 -18.49 -30.95
N CYS A 512 -0.42 -17.81 -31.99
CA CYS A 512 -0.01 -18.08 -33.37
C CYS A 512 1.49 -17.84 -33.55
N ARG A 513 2.15 -18.75 -34.29
CA ARG A 513 3.56 -18.59 -34.66
C ARG A 513 3.72 -17.39 -35.60
N SER A 514 4.94 -16.85 -35.66
CA SER A 514 5.27 -15.77 -36.59
C SER A 514 4.89 -16.14 -38.04
N GLY A 515 4.28 -15.19 -38.76
CA GLY A 515 3.72 -15.43 -40.10
C GLY A 515 2.29 -15.98 -40.10
N PHE A 516 1.68 -16.18 -38.93
CA PHE A 516 0.28 -16.57 -38.80
C PHE A 516 -0.49 -15.54 -37.96
N HIS A 517 -1.79 -15.41 -38.23
CA HIS A 517 -2.73 -14.58 -37.48
C HIS A 517 -4.03 -15.34 -37.22
N ASP A 518 -4.80 -14.95 -36.21
CA ASP A 518 -6.12 -15.54 -35.99
C ASP A 518 -7.09 -15.15 -37.12
N ASN A 519 -7.91 -16.11 -37.57
CA ASN A 519 -8.99 -15.90 -38.55
C ASN A 519 -10.20 -15.10 -37.99
N GLY A 520 -9.99 -14.27 -36.96
CA GLY A 520 -11.01 -13.46 -36.32
C GLY A 520 -11.87 -14.17 -35.27
N SER A 521 -11.63 -15.46 -35.00
CA SER A 521 -12.26 -16.23 -33.91
C SER A 521 -11.15 -16.83 -33.05
N TYR A 522 -11.17 -16.59 -31.74
CA TYR A 522 -10.18 -17.12 -30.81
C TYR A 522 -10.45 -18.61 -30.51
N SER A 523 -9.44 -19.46 -30.62
CA SER A 523 -9.50 -20.87 -30.22
C SER A 523 -8.50 -21.19 -29.10
N LEU A 524 -8.96 -21.88 -28.05
CA LEU A 524 -8.11 -22.32 -26.94
C LEU A 524 -7.02 -23.33 -27.37
N SER A 525 -7.22 -24.05 -28.48
CA SER A 525 -6.25 -24.99 -29.05
C SER A 525 -5.34 -24.35 -30.10
N GLY A 526 -5.60 -23.10 -30.51
CA GLY A 526 -4.85 -22.40 -31.56
C GLY A 526 -5.11 -22.89 -32.99
N GLU A 527 -6.24 -23.58 -33.23
CA GLU A 527 -6.70 -23.96 -34.57
C GLU A 527 -7.09 -22.77 -35.46
N SER A 528 -7.30 -21.60 -34.85
CA SER A 528 -7.69 -20.37 -35.51
C SER A 528 -6.56 -19.68 -36.29
N CYS A 529 -5.31 -20.13 -36.13
CA CYS A 529 -4.14 -19.55 -36.76
C CYS A 529 -4.08 -19.87 -38.27
N VAL A 530 -4.24 -18.82 -39.08
CA VAL A 530 -4.14 -18.83 -40.54
C VAL A 530 -2.93 -18.02 -41.01
N ASP A 531 -2.40 -18.39 -42.16
CA ASP A 531 -1.22 -17.77 -42.76
C ASP A 531 -1.45 -16.29 -43.12
N ILE A 532 -0.46 -15.44 -42.86
CA ILE A 532 -0.47 -14.03 -43.29
C ILE A 532 0.06 -13.97 -44.72
N ASP A 533 -0.78 -13.59 -45.68
CA ASP A 533 -0.29 -13.36 -47.05
C ASP A 533 0.47 -12.02 -47.15
N GLU A 534 1.78 -12.04 -46.87
CA GLU A 534 2.60 -10.83 -46.88
C GLU A 534 2.75 -10.21 -48.28
N CYS A 535 2.59 -11.04 -49.32
CA CYS A 535 2.64 -10.59 -50.72
C CYS A 535 1.37 -9.80 -51.08
N ALA A 536 0.18 -10.28 -50.69
CA ALA A 536 -1.07 -9.57 -50.90
C ALA A 536 -1.14 -8.27 -50.07
N LEU A 537 -0.62 -8.30 -48.84
CA LEU A 537 -0.62 -7.15 -47.93
C LEU A 537 0.49 -6.13 -48.21
N LYS A 538 1.44 -6.44 -49.12
CA LYS A 538 2.62 -5.61 -49.44
C LYS A 538 3.46 -5.23 -48.21
N ILE A 539 3.52 -6.12 -47.23
CA ILE A 539 4.34 -5.96 -46.01
C ILE A 539 5.68 -6.71 -46.11
N HIS A 540 5.97 -7.30 -47.27
CA HIS A 540 7.20 -8.03 -47.56
C HIS A 540 8.43 -7.10 -47.69
N THR A 541 9.62 -7.63 -47.37
CA THR A 541 10.91 -6.92 -47.50
C THR A 541 11.65 -7.23 -48.80
N CYS A 542 10.98 -7.83 -49.79
CA CYS A 542 11.57 -8.10 -51.11
C CYS A 542 12.11 -6.83 -51.79
N TRP A 543 13.27 -6.95 -52.44
CA TRP A 543 13.88 -5.88 -53.22
C TRP A 543 13.05 -5.58 -54.48
N ASN A 544 13.14 -4.36 -55.01
CA ASN A 544 12.33 -3.87 -56.14
C ASN A 544 12.37 -4.79 -57.38
N ASP A 545 13.46 -5.53 -57.58
CA ASP A 545 13.66 -6.43 -58.73
C ASP A 545 13.36 -7.91 -58.42
N SER A 546 12.74 -8.21 -57.28
CA SER A 546 12.40 -9.57 -56.85
C SER A 546 10.88 -9.77 -56.72
N ALA A 547 10.39 -10.93 -57.16
CA ALA A 547 8.99 -11.30 -57.09
C ALA A 547 8.68 -11.98 -55.74
N CYS A 548 7.67 -11.46 -55.02
CA CYS A 548 7.21 -12.06 -53.77
C CYS A 548 6.36 -13.31 -54.05
N VAL A 549 6.60 -14.40 -53.31
CA VAL A 549 5.78 -15.62 -53.29
C VAL A 549 5.35 -15.92 -51.87
N ASN A 550 4.04 -16.02 -51.63
CA ASN A 550 3.53 -16.33 -50.30
C ASN A 550 3.76 -17.82 -49.96
N LEU A 551 4.18 -18.10 -48.74
CA LEU A 551 4.39 -19.44 -48.18
C LEU A 551 3.68 -19.54 -46.82
N ALA A 552 3.41 -20.76 -46.35
CA ALA A 552 2.84 -20.91 -45.01
C ALA A 552 3.85 -20.47 -43.93
N GLY A 553 3.52 -19.42 -43.19
CA GLY A 553 4.33 -18.81 -42.13
C GLY A 553 5.32 -17.75 -42.61
N GLY A 554 5.20 -17.25 -43.84
CA GLY A 554 6.06 -16.20 -44.36
C GLY A 554 6.09 -16.10 -45.89
N PHE A 555 6.98 -15.28 -46.44
CA PHE A 555 7.08 -15.08 -47.88
C PHE A 555 8.50 -15.35 -48.39
N ASP A 556 8.62 -15.75 -49.65
CA ASP A 556 9.89 -15.87 -50.38
C ASP A 556 10.03 -14.75 -51.43
N CYS A 557 11.27 -14.36 -51.75
CA CYS A 557 11.56 -13.36 -52.78
C CYS A 557 12.34 -14.04 -53.91
N LEU A 558 11.65 -14.47 -54.95
CA LEU A 558 12.28 -15.10 -56.10
C LEU A 558 12.83 -14.02 -57.03
N CYS A 559 14.12 -14.11 -57.36
CA CYS A 559 14.71 -13.32 -58.43
C CYS A 559 14.45 -14.00 -59.78
N PRO A 560 13.63 -13.42 -60.69
CA PRO A 560 13.46 -13.95 -62.03
C PRO A 560 14.75 -13.71 -62.83
N SER A 561 15.70 -14.64 -62.74
CA SER A 561 16.90 -14.84 -63.57
C SER A 561 17.37 -13.64 -64.39
N GLY A 562 18.27 -12.83 -63.83
CA GLY A 562 19.08 -11.84 -64.55
C GLY A 562 20.39 -11.55 -63.80
N PRO A 563 21.49 -11.16 -64.49
CA PRO A 563 22.82 -10.96 -63.89
C PRO A 563 22.95 -9.76 -62.92
N SER A 564 21.84 -9.15 -62.50
CA SER A 564 21.80 -7.98 -61.59
C SER A 564 21.30 -8.27 -60.17
N CYS A 565 20.93 -9.51 -59.82
CA CYS A 565 20.50 -9.87 -58.46
C CYS A 565 21.62 -10.63 -57.73
N THR A 566 22.41 -9.94 -56.90
CA THR A 566 23.52 -10.56 -56.15
C THR A 566 23.09 -11.22 -54.83
N GLY A 567 21.86 -10.97 -54.35
CA GLY A 567 21.36 -11.51 -53.08
C GLY A 567 22.06 -10.94 -51.85
N ASP A 568 22.76 -9.80 -52.00
CA ASP A 568 23.51 -9.14 -50.92
C ASP A 568 22.59 -8.25 -50.07
N CYS A 569 22.90 -8.15 -48.78
CA CYS A 569 22.09 -7.41 -47.81
C CYS A 569 22.74 -6.06 -47.46
N PRO A 570 21.98 -4.94 -47.47
CA PRO A 570 22.50 -3.64 -47.04
C PRO A 570 22.56 -3.53 -45.50
N HIS A 571 23.72 -3.22 -44.94
CA HIS A 571 23.94 -3.02 -43.49
C HIS A 571 24.79 -1.77 -43.22
N GLU A 572 24.59 -1.10 -42.08
CA GLU A 572 25.35 0.12 -41.74
C GLU A 572 26.87 -0.15 -41.73
N GLY A 573 27.56 0.37 -42.74
CA GLY A 573 28.98 0.11 -43.00
C GLY A 573 29.30 -0.69 -44.28
N GLY A 574 28.31 -1.08 -45.09
CA GLY A 574 28.50 -1.63 -46.44
C GLY A 574 27.57 -2.79 -46.81
N LEU A 575 27.76 -3.35 -48.02
CA LEU A 575 27.04 -4.55 -48.49
C LEU A 575 27.60 -5.82 -47.85
N LYS A 576 26.71 -6.65 -47.28
CA LYS A 576 27.02 -7.98 -46.76
C LYS A 576 26.66 -9.04 -47.78
N ARG A 577 27.61 -9.94 -48.06
CA ARG A 577 27.44 -10.97 -49.09
C ARG A 577 26.40 -11.99 -48.69
N ASN A 578 25.70 -12.56 -49.66
CA ASN A 578 24.82 -13.71 -49.42
C ASN A 578 25.59 -14.86 -48.72
N GLY A 579 25.07 -15.35 -47.58
CA GLY A 579 25.69 -16.34 -46.69
C GLY A 579 26.68 -15.77 -45.66
N GLN A 580 26.94 -14.46 -45.66
CA GLN A 580 27.85 -13.84 -44.70
C GLN A 580 27.20 -13.77 -43.31
N VAL A 581 27.94 -14.19 -42.28
CA VAL A 581 27.56 -14.07 -40.87
C VAL A 581 28.46 -13.02 -40.20
N TRP A 582 27.89 -12.15 -39.38
CA TRP A 582 28.62 -11.14 -38.62
C TRP A 582 27.94 -10.82 -37.29
N THR A 583 28.70 -10.30 -36.33
CA THR A 583 28.18 -9.75 -35.08
C THR A 583 27.97 -8.24 -35.23
N LEU A 584 26.91 -7.70 -34.62
CA LEU A 584 26.68 -6.26 -34.62
C LEU A 584 27.75 -5.56 -33.78
N LYS A 585 28.22 -4.39 -34.24
CA LYS A 585 29.20 -3.59 -33.48
C LYS A 585 28.59 -2.94 -32.24
N GLU A 586 27.30 -2.63 -32.31
CA GLU A 586 26.53 -2.00 -31.23
C GLU A 586 25.97 -3.03 -30.24
N ASP A 587 25.67 -4.25 -30.71
CA ASP A 587 25.19 -5.37 -29.90
C ASP A 587 26.00 -6.64 -30.19
N ARG A 588 27.06 -6.85 -29.39
CA ARG A 588 28.00 -7.98 -29.53
C ARG A 588 27.34 -9.34 -29.27
N CYS A 589 26.14 -9.34 -28.70
CA CYS A 589 25.38 -10.54 -28.36
C CYS A 589 24.43 -10.98 -29.47
N SER A 590 24.32 -10.18 -30.55
CA SER A 590 23.50 -10.48 -31.71
C SER A 590 24.37 -10.92 -32.90
N VAL A 591 24.05 -12.11 -33.43
CA VAL A 591 24.67 -12.69 -34.62
C VAL A 591 23.69 -12.55 -35.78
N CYS A 592 24.10 -11.82 -36.80
CA CYS A 592 23.35 -11.57 -38.02
C CYS A 592 23.91 -12.39 -39.18
N SER A 593 23.03 -12.85 -40.06
CA SER A 593 23.39 -13.52 -41.31
C SER A 593 22.62 -12.91 -42.47
N CYS A 594 23.26 -12.81 -43.63
CA CYS A 594 22.60 -12.40 -44.85
C CYS A 594 22.20 -13.65 -45.64
N LYS A 595 20.93 -13.77 -46.00
CA LYS A 595 20.45 -14.82 -46.87
C LYS A 595 19.47 -14.22 -47.89
N ASP A 596 19.85 -14.28 -49.15
CA ASP A 596 19.06 -13.87 -50.31
C ASP A 596 18.43 -12.47 -50.16
N GLY A 597 19.25 -11.48 -49.78
CA GLY A 597 18.84 -10.09 -49.60
C GLY A 597 18.17 -9.75 -48.27
N ARG A 598 17.94 -10.73 -47.38
CA ARG A 598 17.40 -10.51 -46.02
C ARG A 598 18.45 -10.71 -44.93
N ILE A 599 18.45 -9.80 -43.96
CA ILE A 599 19.28 -9.89 -42.76
C ILE A 599 18.49 -10.63 -41.68
N PHE A 600 19.00 -11.76 -41.23
CA PHE A 600 18.50 -12.52 -40.11
C PHE A 600 19.42 -12.34 -38.92
N CYS A 601 19.00 -11.53 -37.95
CA CYS A 601 19.70 -11.36 -36.69
C CYS A 601 19.03 -12.18 -35.60
N ARG A 602 19.83 -12.90 -34.81
CA ARG A 602 19.38 -13.57 -33.59
C ARG A 602 20.37 -13.31 -32.47
N ARG A 603 19.87 -13.22 -31.25
CA ARG A 603 20.72 -13.22 -30.07
C ARG A 603 21.38 -14.59 -29.91
N THR A 604 22.62 -14.63 -29.45
CA THR A 604 23.33 -15.88 -29.14
C THR A 604 22.53 -16.65 -28.09
N ALA A 605 22.22 -17.92 -28.35
CA ALA A 605 21.51 -18.77 -27.40
C ALA A 605 22.42 -19.07 -26.20
N CYS A 606 21.87 -18.96 -25.00
CA CYS A 606 22.60 -19.14 -23.76
C CYS A 606 22.50 -20.59 -23.29
N ASP A 607 23.66 -21.25 -23.19
CA ASP A 607 23.81 -22.60 -22.66
C ASP A 607 24.49 -22.51 -21.30
N CYS A 608 23.69 -22.50 -20.23
CA CYS A 608 24.17 -22.32 -18.86
C CYS A 608 24.85 -23.57 -18.27
N GLU A 609 24.84 -24.70 -18.97
CA GLU A 609 25.64 -25.87 -18.60
C GLU A 609 27.11 -25.70 -18.98
N ASN A 610 27.40 -24.78 -19.91
CA ASN A 610 28.75 -24.48 -20.35
C ASN A 610 29.42 -23.46 -19.40
N PRO A 611 30.50 -23.84 -18.67
CA PRO A 611 31.18 -22.95 -17.74
C PRO A 611 31.95 -21.79 -18.40
N SER A 612 31.99 -21.74 -19.74
CA SER A 612 32.61 -20.67 -20.53
C SER A 612 31.59 -19.75 -21.21
N ALA A 613 30.30 -19.82 -20.83
CA ALA A 613 29.27 -18.92 -21.36
C ALA A 613 29.63 -17.45 -21.07
N ASP A 614 29.47 -16.59 -22.08
CA ASP A 614 29.72 -15.16 -21.92
C ASP A 614 28.61 -14.54 -21.08
N LEU A 615 28.87 -14.33 -19.79
CA LEU A 615 27.95 -13.75 -18.82
C LEU A 615 27.45 -12.35 -19.24
N PHE A 616 28.19 -11.62 -20.09
CA PHE A 616 27.73 -10.35 -20.63
C PHE A 616 26.58 -10.52 -21.64
N CYS A 617 26.59 -11.63 -22.39
CA CYS A 617 25.51 -11.95 -23.33
C CYS A 617 24.43 -12.84 -22.73
N CYS A 618 24.76 -13.55 -21.64
CA CYS A 618 23.94 -14.51 -20.93
C CYS A 618 23.93 -14.26 -19.41
N PRO A 619 23.41 -13.10 -18.96
CA PRO A 619 23.36 -12.75 -17.54
C PRO A 619 22.49 -13.71 -16.70
N GLU A 620 21.56 -14.42 -17.34
CA GLU A 620 20.76 -15.49 -16.73
C GLU A 620 21.55 -16.73 -16.33
N CYS A 621 22.78 -16.92 -16.84
CA CYS A 621 23.63 -18.04 -16.46
C CYS A 621 24.50 -17.73 -15.22
N ASP A 622 24.33 -16.55 -14.61
CA ASP A 622 25.14 -16.14 -13.46
C ASP A 622 24.73 -16.85 -12.16
N THR A 623 25.58 -17.76 -11.70
CA THR A 623 25.34 -18.56 -10.48
C THR A 623 25.89 -17.91 -9.21
N ARG A 624 26.45 -16.70 -9.26
CA ARG A 624 27.03 -16.03 -8.09
C ARG A 624 25.94 -15.66 -7.08
N VAL A 625 26.26 -15.77 -5.79
CA VAL A 625 25.35 -15.40 -4.69
C VAL A 625 24.98 -13.91 -4.72
N THR A 626 25.90 -13.06 -5.21
CA THR A 626 25.66 -11.63 -5.40
C THR A 626 24.62 -11.32 -6.48
N SER A 627 24.37 -12.27 -7.38
CA SER A 627 23.47 -12.12 -8.52
C SER A 627 22.09 -12.72 -8.24
N GLN A 628 21.86 -13.17 -6.99
CA GLN A 628 20.58 -13.66 -6.52
C GLN A 628 19.72 -12.51 -6.00
N CYS A 629 18.42 -12.56 -6.26
CA CYS A 629 17.50 -11.50 -5.89
C CYS A 629 16.54 -11.96 -4.79
N LEU A 630 16.20 -11.04 -3.89
CA LEU A 630 15.15 -11.25 -2.91
C LEU A 630 13.81 -10.85 -3.53
N ASP A 631 12.77 -11.65 -3.31
CA ASP A 631 11.42 -11.33 -3.76
C ASP A 631 10.86 -10.06 -3.06
N GLN A 632 9.76 -9.53 -3.56
CA GLN A 632 9.14 -8.28 -3.08
C GLN A 632 8.64 -8.39 -1.64
N THR A 633 8.48 -9.61 -1.14
CA THR A 633 8.10 -9.88 0.25
C THR A 633 9.29 -10.08 1.17
N GLY A 634 10.50 -10.24 0.62
CA GLY A 634 11.75 -10.41 1.35
C GLY A 634 11.97 -11.82 1.93
N HIS A 635 11.20 -12.81 1.48
CA HIS A 635 11.16 -14.16 2.07
C HIS A 635 11.69 -15.25 1.14
N LYS A 636 11.67 -15.03 -0.19
CA LYS A 636 12.18 -15.98 -1.18
C LYS A 636 13.37 -15.41 -1.94
N LEU A 637 14.29 -16.30 -2.28
CA LEU A 637 15.55 -15.97 -2.93
C LEU A 637 15.60 -16.64 -4.30
N TYR A 638 15.72 -15.82 -5.35
CA TYR A 638 15.70 -16.20 -6.75
C TYR A 638 17.10 -16.10 -7.36
N ARG A 639 17.44 -16.98 -8.30
CA ARG A 639 18.72 -16.94 -9.05
C ARG A 639 18.61 -15.94 -10.20
N SER A 640 19.76 -15.44 -10.67
CA SER A 640 19.81 -14.63 -11.89
C SER A 640 19.21 -15.45 -13.04
N GLY A 641 18.24 -14.87 -13.76
CA GLY A 641 17.46 -15.54 -14.80
C GLY A 641 16.08 -16.04 -14.37
N ASP A 642 15.81 -16.17 -13.08
CA ASP A 642 14.52 -16.66 -12.58
C ASP A 642 13.40 -15.63 -12.78
N ASN A 643 12.20 -16.13 -13.10
CA ASN A 643 10.99 -15.35 -13.29
C ASN A 643 9.93 -15.77 -12.26
N TRP A 644 9.14 -14.83 -11.76
CA TRP A 644 7.98 -15.12 -10.91
C TRP A 644 6.92 -14.03 -11.06
N THR A 645 5.70 -14.30 -10.62
CA THR A 645 4.62 -13.31 -10.68
C THR A 645 4.25 -12.80 -9.29
N TYR A 646 4.17 -11.49 -9.11
CA TYR A 646 3.81 -10.85 -7.86
C TYR A 646 2.78 -9.74 -8.11
N SER A 647 1.60 -9.85 -7.48
CA SER A 647 0.56 -8.80 -7.55
C SER A 647 0.24 -8.32 -8.98
N CYS A 648 0.04 -9.27 -9.91
CA CYS A 648 -0.21 -9.02 -11.34
C CYS A 648 0.92 -8.33 -12.10
N GLN A 649 2.13 -8.48 -11.60
CA GLN A 649 3.36 -8.12 -12.28
C GLN A 649 4.18 -9.38 -12.54
N GLN A 650 4.74 -9.48 -13.73
CA GLN A 650 5.79 -10.44 -14.04
C GLN A 650 7.11 -9.82 -13.58
N CYS A 651 7.83 -10.54 -12.73
CA CYS A 651 9.10 -10.11 -12.19
C CYS A 651 10.20 -11.06 -12.64
N ARG A 652 11.39 -10.50 -12.85
CA ARG A 652 12.58 -11.25 -13.23
C ARG A 652 13.77 -10.79 -12.41
N CYS A 653 14.58 -11.75 -11.98
CA CYS A 653 15.86 -11.50 -11.33
C CYS A 653 16.95 -11.47 -12.37
N LEU A 654 17.75 -10.41 -12.42
CA LEU A 654 18.96 -10.34 -13.25
C LEU A 654 20.06 -9.65 -12.44
N GLU A 655 21.20 -10.31 -12.28
CA GLU A 655 22.39 -9.75 -11.64
C GLU A 655 22.17 -9.14 -10.24
N GLY A 656 21.18 -9.66 -9.49
CA GLY A 656 20.84 -9.17 -8.14
C GLY A 656 19.79 -8.06 -8.11
N GLU A 657 19.31 -7.60 -9.26
CA GLU A 657 18.22 -6.63 -9.40
C GLU A 657 16.90 -7.33 -9.78
N VAL A 658 15.80 -6.80 -9.23
CA VAL A 658 14.44 -7.27 -9.52
C VAL A 658 13.74 -6.27 -10.41
N ASP A 659 13.47 -6.67 -11.64
CA ASP A 659 12.63 -5.91 -12.56
C ASP A 659 11.24 -6.52 -12.63
N CYS A 660 10.22 -5.71 -12.34
CA CYS A 660 8.82 -6.11 -12.45
C CYS A 660 8.10 -5.25 -13.47
N TRP A 661 7.31 -5.87 -14.32
CA TRP A 661 6.43 -5.21 -15.27
C TRP A 661 5.00 -5.74 -15.15
N PRO A 662 3.97 -4.95 -15.47
CA PRO A 662 2.59 -5.42 -15.49
C PRO A 662 2.46 -6.66 -16.39
N LEU A 663 1.73 -7.66 -15.92
CA LEU A 663 1.41 -8.85 -16.69
C LEU A 663 0.60 -8.43 -17.93
N LEU A 664 1.15 -8.63 -19.12
CA LEU A 664 0.46 -8.34 -20.39
C LEU A 664 -0.55 -9.45 -20.67
N CYS A 665 -1.82 -9.16 -20.46
CA CYS A 665 -2.87 -10.12 -20.74
C CYS A 665 -3.15 -10.23 -22.25
N PRO A 666 -3.38 -11.45 -22.76
CA PRO A 666 -3.75 -11.63 -24.15
C PRO A 666 -5.08 -10.93 -24.46
N ASN A 667 -5.18 -10.36 -25.65
CA ASN A 667 -6.43 -9.79 -26.15
C ASN A 667 -7.39 -10.93 -26.51
N LEU A 668 -8.30 -11.24 -25.59
CA LEU A 668 -9.31 -12.26 -25.79
C LEU A 668 -10.44 -11.77 -26.70
N ASN A 669 -10.67 -12.47 -27.80
CA ASN A 669 -11.77 -12.20 -28.73
C ASN A 669 -12.92 -13.20 -28.52
N CYS A 670 -13.55 -13.14 -27.34
CA CYS A 670 -14.65 -14.01 -26.94
C CYS A 670 -15.90 -13.24 -26.50
N GLU A 671 -17.05 -13.93 -26.41
CA GLU A 671 -18.36 -13.29 -26.25
C GLU A 671 -18.54 -12.62 -24.88
N TYR A 672 -17.98 -13.22 -23.82
CA TYR A 672 -17.97 -12.70 -22.47
C TYR A 672 -16.62 -12.98 -21.78
N THR A 673 -16.16 -12.03 -20.95
CA THR A 673 -14.95 -12.18 -20.14
C THR A 673 -15.23 -11.92 -18.66
N ALA A 674 -14.50 -12.64 -17.79
CA ALA A 674 -14.54 -12.48 -16.34
C ALA A 674 -13.11 -12.46 -15.77
N ILE A 675 -12.92 -11.82 -14.63
CA ILE A 675 -11.69 -11.81 -13.84
C ILE A 675 -12.06 -12.30 -12.45
N SER A 676 -11.65 -13.51 -12.08
CA SER A 676 -11.93 -14.05 -10.75
C SER A 676 -11.08 -13.34 -9.68
N GLU A 677 -11.52 -13.34 -8.41
CA GLU A 677 -10.70 -12.80 -7.32
C GLU A 677 -9.32 -13.47 -7.28
N GLY A 678 -8.26 -12.69 -7.48
CA GLY A 678 -6.88 -13.18 -7.47
C GLY A 678 -6.29 -13.57 -8.83
N GLU A 679 -7.08 -13.56 -9.90
CA GLU A 679 -6.60 -13.67 -11.28
C GLU A 679 -6.17 -12.30 -11.81
N CYS A 680 -5.11 -12.30 -12.62
CA CYS A 680 -4.54 -11.07 -13.17
C CYS A 680 -4.97 -10.78 -14.61
N CYS A 681 -5.47 -11.79 -15.32
CA CYS A 681 -5.94 -11.67 -16.69
C CYS A 681 -7.38 -12.12 -16.83
N PRO A 682 -8.17 -11.44 -17.70
CA PRO A 682 -9.51 -11.90 -18.02
C PRO A 682 -9.43 -13.26 -18.70
N HIS A 683 -10.41 -14.11 -18.44
CA HIS A 683 -10.63 -15.37 -19.16
C HIS A 683 -12.01 -15.36 -19.82
N CYS A 684 -12.19 -16.21 -20.84
CA CYS A 684 -13.46 -16.30 -21.57
C CYS A 684 -14.48 -17.12 -20.79
N VAL A 685 -15.69 -16.58 -20.62
CA VAL A 685 -16.82 -17.28 -19.99
C VAL A 685 -17.95 -17.45 -21.00
N SER A 686 -18.67 -18.56 -20.91
CA SER A 686 -19.86 -18.81 -21.75
C SER A 686 -21.14 -18.24 -21.13
N ASP A 687 -21.15 -17.99 -19.82
CA ASP A 687 -22.31 -17.47 -19.10
C ASP A 687 -22.22 -15.92 -18.94
N PRO A 688 -23.17 -15.14 -19.50
CA PRO A 688 -23.22 -13.69 -19.34
C PRO A 688 -23.36 -13.23 -17.88
N CYS A 689 -23.84 -14.09 -16.98
CA CYS A 689 -24.00 -13.74 -15.57
C CYS A 689 -22.67 -13.64 -14.83
N LEU A 690 -21.66 -14.40 -15.27
CA LEU A 690 -20.30 -14.38 -14.71
C LEU A 690 -19.41 -13.27 -15.28
N ALA A 691 -19.84 -12.61 -16.36
CA ALA A 691 -19.03 -11.61 -17.07
C ALA A 691 -18.95 -10.26 -16.34
N ASP A 692 -17.76 -9.69 -16.17
CA ASP A 692 -17.56 -8.45 -15.39
C ASP A 692 -17.89 -7.17 -16.17
N ASN A 693 -17.75 -7.17 -17.50
CA ASN A 693 -18.00 -5.98 -18.32
C ASN A 693 -18.80 -6.28 -19.59
N ILE A 694 -20.07 -5.86 -19.63
CA ILE A 694 -20.93 -5.93 -20.83
C ILE A 694 -21.36 -4.51 -21.19
N THR A 695 -21.24 -4.13 -22.47
CA THR A 695 -21.79 -2.87 -23.00
C THR A 695 -23.32 -2.94 -23.03
N TYR A 696 -23.98 -2.16 -22.17
CA TYR A 696 -25.43 -2.19 -21.99
C TYR A 696 -26.16 -1.45 -23.12
N ASN A 697 -27.17 -2.10 -23.71
CA ASN A 697 -28.09 -1.42 -24.61
C ASN A 697 -29.37 -0.99 -23.87
N ILE A 698 -29.50 0.31 -23.56
CA ILE A 698 -30.64 0.89 -22.83
C ILE A 698 -32.00 0.74 -23.54
N SER A 699 -32.03 0.31 -24.80
CA SER A 699 -33.27 0.06 -25.56
C SER A 699 -33.84 -1.35 -25.39
N LYS A 700 -33.14 -2.24 -24.67
CA LYS A 700 -33.52 -3.64 -24.49
C LYS A 700 -33.92 -3.93 -23.04
N THR A 701 -34.77 -4.94 -22.86
CA THR A 701 -35.30 -5.37 -21.57
C THR A 701 -35.05 -6.87 -21.34
N CYS A 702 -35.01 -7.29 -20.08
CA CYS A 702 -35.11 -8.69 -19.65
C CYS A 702 -36.35 -8.86 -18.78
N LEU A 703 -36.82 -10.10 -18.63
CA LEU A 703 -37.90 -10.46 -17.72
C LEU A 703 -37.28 -11.01 -16.43
N ASP A 704 -37.74 -10.52 -15.28
CA ASP A 704 -37.40 -11.15 -14.00
C ASP A 704 -38.20 -12.44 -13.78
N GLY A 705 -37.87 -13.20 -12.72
CA GLY A 705 -38.55 -14.46 -12.38
C GLY A 705 -40.05 -14.34 -12.08
N TYR A 706 -40.58 -13.11 -11.98
CA TYR A 706 -42.00 -12.81 -11.80
C TYR A 706 -42.64 -12.20 -13.06
N GLY A 707 -41.93 -12.20 -14.20
CA GLY A 707 -42.42 -11.72 -15.48
C GLY A 707 -42.45 -10.20 -15.63
N ILE A 708 -41.75 -9.45 -14.76
CA ILE A 708 -41.66 -7.98 -14.85
C ILE A 708 -40.53 -7.63 -15.82
N THR A 709 -40.84 -6.79 -16.81
CA THR A 709 -39.85 -6.28 -17.76
C THR A 709 -38.96 -5.22 -17.13
N ARG A 710 -37.66 -5.50 -17.09
CA ARG A 710 -36.61 -4.65 -16.52
C ARG A 710 -35.68 -4.17 -17.61
N LEU A 711 -35.26 -2.90 -17.55
CA LEU A 711 -34.35 -2.30 -18.54
C LEU A 711 -32.94 -2.91 -18.43
N SER A 712 -32.21 -3.01 -19.55
CA SER A 712 -30.82 -3.47 -19.54
C SER A 712 -29.96 -2.62 -18.61
N GLY A 713 -29.17 -3.27 -17.77
CA GLY A 713 -28.35 -2.64 -16.72
C GLY A 713 -29.09 -2.39 -15.41
N SER A 714 -30.42 -2.53 -15.36
CA SER A 714 -31.17 -2.34 -14.12
C SER A 714 -30.82 -3.41 -13.08
N VAL A 715 -30.73 -2.95 -11.83
CA VAL A 715 -30.45 -3.76 -10.65
C VAL A 715 -31.66 -3.69 -9.73
N TRP A 716 -32.14 -4.83 -9.25
CA TRP A 716 -33.26 -4.89 -8.30
C TRP A 716 -33.02 -5.96 -7.25
N THR A 717 -33.62 -5.78 -6.08
CA THR A 717 -33.71 -6.83 -5.07
C THR A 717 -34.87 -7.75 -5.42
N MET A 718 -34.68 -9.05 -5.27
CA MET A 718 -35.74 -10.01 -5.52
C MET A 718 -36.85 -9.83 -4.48
N VAL A 719 -38.09 -9.67 -4.94
CA VAL A 719 -39.24 -9.50 -4.04
C VAL A 719 -39.42 -10.78 -3.22
N GLY A 720 -39.30 -10.68 -1.90
CA GLY A 720 -39.31 -11.81 -0.95
C GLY A 720 -37.92 -12.32 -0.51
N SER A 721 -36.84 -11.89 -1.16
CA SER A 721 -35.45 -12.16 -0.74
C SER A 721 -34.62 -10.88 -0.84
N PRO A 722 -34.59 -10.03 0.21
CA PRO A 722 -33.87 -8.75 0.22
C PRO A 722 -32.34 -8.90 0.03
N CYS A 723 -31.87 -10.16 0.01
CA CYS A 723 -30.49 -10.62 -0.02
C CYS A 723 -30.00 -10.95 -1.43
N THR A 724 -30.94 -11.17 -2.33
CA THR A 724 -30.69 -11.57 -3.70
C THR A 724 -30.81 -10.34 -4.57
N THR A 725 -29.69 -9.91 -5.14
CA THR A 725 -29.64 -8.81 -6.08
C THR A 725 -29.60 -9.36 -7.49
N CYS A 726 -30.57 -8.97 -8.30
CA CYS A 726 -30.68 -9.35 -9.70
C CYS A 726 -30.27 -8.19 -10.58
N LYS A 727 -29.57 -8.49 -11.68
CA LYS A 727 -29.13 -7.52 -12.67
C LYS A 727 -29.52 -7.98 -14.07
N CYS A 728 -30.07 -7.07 -14.85
CA CYS A 728 -30.41 -7.29 -16.25
C CYS A 728 -29.17 -7.11 -17.13
N LYS A 729 -28.71 -8.14 -17.82
CA LYS A 729 -27.53 -8.05 -18.72
C LYS A 729 -27.95 -8.26 -20.18
N VAL A 730 -27.93 -7.18 -21.01
CA VAL A 730 -28.29 -7.23 -22.45
C VAL A 730 -27.34 -6.36 -23.31
N ARG A 731 -26.71 -6.94 -24.34
CA ARG A 731 -25.70 -6.31 -25.22
C ARG A 731 -26.30 -5.57 -26.44
N TRP A 732 -25.51 -4.69 -27.07
CA TRP A 732 -25.78 -3.94 -28.32
C TRP A 732 -25.81 -4.77 -29.63
N ALA A 733 -25.59 -6.10 -29.63
CA ALA A 733 -25.47 -6.87 -30.88
C ALA A 733 -26.82 -7.10 -31.61
N ARG A 734 -26.76 -7.10 -32.94
CA ARG A 734 -27.88 -6.90 -33.89
C ARG A 734 -28.91 -8.04 -33.96
N TRP A 735 -28.75 -9.16 -33.23
CA TRP A 735 -29.61 -10.36 -33.36
C TRP A 735 -29.81 -11.16 -32.05
N SER A 736 -30.22 -10.53 -30.95
CA SER A 736 -30.91 -11.24 -29.86
C SER A 736 -31.99 -10.36 -29.24
N SER A 737 -33.21 -10.88 -29.14
CA SER A 737 -34.38 -10.15 -28.66
C SER A 737 -34.65 -10.29 -27.16
N ASN A 738 -33.99 -11.23 -26.47
CA ASN A 738 -34.26 -11.54 -25.06
C ASN A 738 -32.99 -11.44 -24.23
N GLY A 739 -33.01 -10.62 -23.17
CA GLY A 739 -31.93 -10.47 -22.19
C GLY A 739 -32.04 -11.46 -21.02
N ASN A 740 -30.91 -11.81 -20.41
CA ASN A 740 -30.87 -12.68 -19.22
C ASN A 740 -30.92 -11.85 -17.92
N ALA A 741 -31.74 -12.30 -16.97
CA ALA A 741 -31.76 -11.77 -15.60
C ALA A 741 -30.78 -12.59 -14.74
N CYS A 742 -29.69 -11.96 -14.31
CA CYS A 742 -28.62 -12.59 -13.55
C CYS A 742 -28.75 -12.23 -12.07
N CYS A 743 -29.10 -13.20 -11.23
CA CYS A 743 -29.30 -12.99 -9.80
C CYS A 743 -28.16 -13.59 -8.99
N TYR A 744 -27.62 -12.83 -8.03
CA TYR A 744 -26.60 -13.29 -7.10
C TYR A 744 -26.92 -12.84 -5.68
N ILE A 745 -26.44 -13.62 -4.69
CA ILE A 745 -26.69 -13.38 -3.28
C ILE A 745 -25.53 -12.54 -2.72
N LYS A 746 -25.85 -11.44 -2.05
CA LYS A 746 -24.86 -10.52 -1.50
C LYS A 746 -24.28 -11.12 -0.21
N THR A 747 -23.04 -11.59 -0.23
CA THR A 747 -22.31 -12.09 0.96
C THR A 747 -21.34 -11.03 1.49
N GLY A 748 -21.81 -10.12 2.37
CA GLY A 748 -20.95 -9.13 3.06
C GLY A 748 -21.71 -8.08 3.89
N LEU A 749 -21.23 -7.84 5.13
CA LEU A 749 -21.86 -7.24 6.34
C LEU A 749 -21.93 -5.68 6.38
N PRO A 750 -22.53 -5.01 7.41
CA PRO A 750 -23.75 -4.19 7.31
C PRO A 750 -23.55 -2.66 7.43
N SER A 751 -24.51 -1.89 6.94
CA SER A 751 -24.89 -0.59 7.52
C SER A 751 -26.30 -0.71 8.09
N GLY A 752 -26.47 -0.26 9.34
CA GLY A 752 -27.66 -0.51 10.14
C GLY A 752 -28.93 0.11 9.57
N LEU A 753 -29.91 -0.75 9.26
CA LEU A 753 -31.33 -0.66 9.66
C LEU A 753 -32.08 -1.77 8.90
N GLY A 754 -32.41 -2.84 9.63
CA GLY A 754 -33.52 -3.76 9.34
C GLY A 754 -33.52 -4.54 8.01
N SER A 755 -32.78 -5.65 7.93
CA SER A 755 -33.19 -6.98 7.44
C SER A 755 -31.95 -7.86 7.21
N SER A 756 -31.81 -8.93 8.01
CA SER A 756 -30.69 -9.87 7.93
C SER A 756 -30.87 -10.84 6.77
N CYS A 757 -29.77 -11.11 6.07
CA CYS A 757 -29.72 -11.95 4.89
C CYS A 757 -28.85 -13.19 5.14
N LEU A 758 -29.49 -14.35 5.27
CA LEU A 758 -28.86 -15.65 5.48
C LEU A 758 -28.48 -16.29 4.13
N THR A 759 -27.44 -17.12 4.13
CA THR A 759 -26.99 -17.92 2.97
C THR A 759 -27.89 -19.14 2.73
N PRO A 760 -28.07 -19.64 1.49
CA PRO A 760 -28.78 -20.88 1.24
C PRO A 760 -27.87 -22.10 1.45
N ARG A 761 -28.26 -23.00 2.36
CA ARG A 761 -28.05 -24.44 2.19
C ARG A 761 -29.43 -25.09 2.11
N GLU A 762 -29.60 -25.88 1.05
CA GLU A 762 -30.66 -26.89 0.83
C GLU A 762 -32.11 -26.42 0.73
N VAL A 763 -32.60 -26.28 -0.51
CA VAL A 763 -33.98 -26.66 -0.85
C VAL A 763 -33.91 -27.52 -2.12
N ASN A 764 -33.60 -28.80 -1.92
CA ASN A 764 -34.03 -29.87 -2.79
C ASN A 764 -34.95 -30.74 -1.91
N GLU A 765 -36.21 -30.87 -2.33
CA GLU A 765 -37.35 -31.65 -1.78
C GLU A 765 -38.58 -30.78 -1.46
N THR A 766 -39.35 -30.45 -2.50
CA THR A 766 -40.72 -30.97 -2.77
C THR A 766 -41.23 -30.39 -4.08
#